data_AF-A0A8H7EHM5-F1
#
_entry.id   AF-A0A8H7EHM5-F1
#
_cell.length_a   1.000
_cell.length_b   1.000
_cell.length_c   1.000
_cell.angle_alpha   90.00
_cell.angle_beta   90.00
_cell.angle_gamma   90.00
#
_symmetry.space_group_name_H-M   'P 1'
#
loop_
_entity.id
_entity.type
_entity.pdbx_description
1 polymer ?
#
loop_
_entity_poly.entity_id
_entity_poly.type
_entity_poly.pdbx_seq_one_letter_code
_entity_poly.pdbx_strand_id
1 'polypeptide(L)'
;MADEREPLLSYHEVQRERTEQLLAHEITASAQANEDYPIDHGKVAWMQVLGGFILFANSWGLPNTFGVFQTYYVDSLLPGQDAARIAWIGSIQLFFTTIGCLPGGVLLDRGYLKSVIAVGTALEVLGLILTSFFKSYWAIFFAQGVLMGIGSGLMAIVPVAVLAMFFEKKRMLATGLASTGASVAGIVFTISLRSLFLSMGFGWAVRIFALIILITNLVAFVVMRLQLQYGSKGSSFGFHHFKDVPYTVFVIAFTLFVASSFVPFFFIQEYAIKLGVSKDMAFNLLSIMNAANIFGRFVPNFIADRYGGVNTLLPLAIACIITLCMLPLAHEINGLIAISIVYGFLSGGVIIIPGPTITDLSPNKAEIGVRLGLAYLVAAFGGLFGNPATGAIKGEGNGAVDNFKGVWLCAAAVMGAGVAALVVTRWLKLATMVPLNILSLLYALPLTHAALYHPTPALSFIEHVLVDNWGAYASNFSSAITPCTRYVSQTGTMALTSGRTTSAQWMRVMFHDFVTANVSAGTGGIDASIGFETARVENKGSAFNDSFAFWRPFVHDGLSMADLIALATVMSNNLCGGAQMPYRAGRTDATEAGRTTGVPAPETDLEETLLFFERAGFDKVDAIGLTACGHTIGSVHHGGFPEVVDESFVTPENTNGGSNFDTTRGVFDPNVLGEYLNGTGNKGGPLVTSYNDTMKSDLRLYESDKNATVHALFAQGTGFLDTCVELMSRAINTVPAGVQLSEPVTAILIKPINVTYDFNEDGKLMLNGKIRILTPAGVPPPSSLNIRINQHETKIEPEAETGSSVFGRSNSIYGITSYFPFSLSGPTIHGATSFLVYGPGISESPFPITSQAFFVPSLTALEGSSINVTIAITDSKSCSDLAVRLAAPFVQHGTLAPKIHETSIAVGKATAVLDDYTLCHGLTVLQDVPTGLVGAEALIRGEVLDKLMVNGGVAGW
;
A
#
# COMPACT_ATOMS: atom_id res chain seq x y z
N MET A 1 -2.23 -88.12 1.65
CA MET A 1 -3.70 -88.19 1.74
C MET A 1 -4.15 -86.98 2.55
N ALA A 2 -4.74 -85.99 1.87
CA ALA A 2 -5.49 -84.84 2.40
C ALA A 2 -4.71 -83.90 3.37
N ASP A 3 -4.95 -82.59 3.44
CA ASP A 3 -6.21 -81.91 3.20
C ASP A 3 -5.99 -80.46 2.72
N GLU A 4 -6.83 -80.07 1.76
CA GLU A 4 -6.96 -78.77 1.13
C GLU A 4 -7.73 -77.82 2.06
N ARG A 5 -7.16 -76.67 2.43
CA ARG A 5 -7.90 -75.41 2.68
C ARG A 5 -7.03 -74.20 2.35
N GLU A 6 -7.14 -73.73 1.12
CA GLU A 6 -6.97 -72.30 0.83
C GLU A 6 -8.07 -71.49 1.53
N PRO A 7 -7.80 -70.28 2.03
CA PRO A 7 -8.80 -69.24 2.12
C PRO A 7 -8.69 -68.31 0.90
N LEU A 8 -9.74 -68.37 0.07
CA LEU A 8 -10.18 -67.44 -0.97
C LEU A 8 -10.35 -65.98 -0.47
N LEU A 9 -9.35 -65.36 0.15
CA LEU A 9 -9.42 -63.98 0.63
C LEU A 9 -8.62 -62.96 -0.18
N SER A 10 -7.62 -63.38 -0.97
CA SER A 10 -6.84 -62.42 -1.77
C SER A 10 -7.59 -61.88 -2.98
N TYR A 11 -8.48 -62.67 -3.59
CA TYR A 11 -9.21 -62.20 -4.77
C TYR A 11 -10.30 -61.19 -4.39
N HIS A 12 -11.08 -61.43 -3.33
CA HIS A 12 -12.13 -60.50 -2.91
C HIS A 12 -11.58 -59.20 -2.29
N GLU A 13 -10.47 -59.23 -1.54
CA GLU A 13 -9.85 -58.01 -1.03
C GLU A 13 -9.19 -57.19 -2.13
N VAL A 14 -8.50 -57.84 -3.09
CA VAL A 14 -7.94 -57.13 -4.26
C VAL A 14 -9.05 -56.64 -5.18
N GLN A 15 -10.15 -57.40 -5.36
CA GLN A 15 -11.32 -56.92 -6.09
C GLN A 15 -11.96 -55.74 -5.36
N ARG A 16 -12.04 -55.78 -4.03
CA ARG A 16 -12.66 -54.74 -3.22
C ARG A 16 -11.80 -53.48 -3.20
N GLU A 17 -10.48 -53.57 -3.04
CA GLU A 17 -9.57 -52.44 -3.18
C GLU A 17 -9.59 -51.89 -4.60
N ARG A 18 -9.63 -52.75 -5.62
CA ARG A 18 -9.73 -52.33 -7.02
C ARG A 18 -11.09 -51.71 -7.33
N THR A 19 -12.18 -52.19 -6.71
CA THR A 19 -13.54 -51.64 -6.84
C THR A 19 -13.66 -50.34 -6.06
N GLU A 20 -13.05 -50.22 -4.87
CA GLU A 20 -13.00 -48.99 -4.09
C GLU A 20 -12.09 -47.95 -4.76
N GLN A 21 -11.00 -48.36 -5.41
CA GLN A 21 -10.16 -47.52 -6.25
C GLN A 21 -10.85 -47.11 -7.55
N LEU A 22 -11.56 -48.03 -8.21
CA LEU A 22 -12.35 -47.73 -9.41
C LEU A 22 -13.55 -46.84 -9.08
N LEU A 23 -14.23 -47.07 -7.96
CA LEU A 23 -15.33 -46.23 -7.47
C LEU A 23 -14.80 -44.87 -7.01
N ALA A 24 -13.65 -44.80 -6.35
CA ALA A 24 -12.98 -43.54 -6.04
C ALA A 24 -12.54 -42.82 -7.33
N HIS A 25 -12.06 -43.55 -8.34
CA HIS A 25 -11.69 -42.99 -9.64
C HIS A 25 -12.91 -42.51 -10.43
N GLU A 26 -14.04 -43.22 -10.38
CA GLU A 26 -15.33 -42.82 -10.98
C GLU A 26 -16.00 -41.69 -10.20
N ILE A 27 -15.86 -41.62 -8.87
CA ILE A 27 -16.31 -40.48 -8.05
C ILE A 27 -15.43 -39.26 -8.33
N THR A 28 -14.11 -39.44 -8.49
CA THR A 28 -13.18 -38.36 -8.84
C THR A 28 -13.39 -37.91 -10.28
N ALA A 29 -13.63 -38.82 -11.21
CA ALA A 29 -13.90 -38.53 -12.62
C ALA A 29 -15.30 -37.92 -12.83
N SER A 30 -16.32 -38.37 -12.11
CA SER A 30 -17.66 -37.75 -12.13
C SER A 30 -17.70 -36.39 -11.42
N ALA A 31 -16.82 -36.17 -10.43
CA ALA A 31 -16.67 -34.87 -9.80
C ALA A 31 -15.70 -33.93 -10.55
N GLN A 32 -14.79 -34.45 -11.38
CA GLN A 32 -14.08 -33.67 -12.40
C GLN A 32 -14.98 -33.37 -13.61
N ALA A 33 -16.01 -34.19 -13.85
CA ALA A 33 -17.05 -33.95 -14.86
C ALA A 33 -18.20 -33.05 -14.38
N ASN A 34 -18.21 -32.66 -13.09
CA ASN A 34 -19.11 -31.65 -12.55
C ASN A 34 -18.40 -30.29 -12.62
N GLU A 35 -19.01 -29.28 -13.22
CA GLU A 35 -18.46 -27.91 -13.36
C GLU A 35 -18.19 -27.19 -12.01
N ASP A 36 -18.52 -27.82 -10.87
CA ASP A 36 -18.41 -27.28 -9.51
C ASP A 36 -17.07 -27.65 -8.80
N TYR A 37 -15.94 -27.30 -9.42
CA TYR A 37 -14.62 -27.18 -8.76
C TYR A 37 -14.62 -25.95 -7.80
N PRO A 38 -13.70 -25.75 -6.82
CA PRO A 38 -13.69 -24.60 -5.89
C PRO A 38 -14.16 -23.30 -6.54
N ILE A 39 -15.32 -22.86 -6.07
CA ILE A 39 -16.03 -21.72 -6.63
C ILE A 39 -15.57 -20.50 -5.83
N ASP A 40 -14.52 -19.83 -6.30
CA ASP A 40 -14.09 -18.52 -5.75
C ASP A 40 -15.14 -17.40 -5.95
N HIS A 41 -16.36 -17.77 -6.34
CA HIS A 41 -17.47 -16.94 -6.76
C HIS A 41 -18.83 -17.61 -6.45
N GLY A 42 -19.93 -16.94 -6.77
CA GLY A 42 -21.27 -17.52 -6.62
C GLY A 42 -21.82 -17.49 -5.19
N LYS A 43 -23.16 -17.46 -5.09
CA LYS A 43 -23.87 -17.26 -3.81
C LYS A 43 -23.54 -18.34 -2.78
N VAL A 44 -23.40 -19.59 -3.22
CA VAL A 44 -23.11 -20.72 -2.34
C VAL A 44 -21.82 -20.52 -1.53
N ALA A 45 -20.72 -20.17 -2.19
CA ALA A 45 -19.41 -20.04 -1.57
C ALA A 45 -19.39 -18.86 -0.59
N TRP A 46 -19.95 -17.72 -1.00
CA TRP A 46 -20.08 -16.54 -0.15
C TRP A 46 -21.04 -16.74 1.03
N MET A 47 -22.05 -17.59 0.89
CA MET A 47 -22.88 -17.99 2.01
C MET A 47 -22.08 -18.81 3.04
N GLN A 48 -21.03 -19.54 2.65
CA GLN A 48 -20.11 -20.17 3.61
C GLN A 48 -19.30 -19.13 4.38
N VAL A 49 -18.94 -17.99 3.75
CA VAL A 49 -18.28 -16.86 4.43
C VAL A 49 -19.23 -16.25 5.46
N LEU A 50 -20.52 -16.08 5.15
CA LEU A 50 -21.52 -15.61 6.11
C LEU A 50 -21.67 -16.58 7.30
N GLY A 51 -21.79 -17.89 7.02
CA GLY A 51 -21.83 -18.91 8.08
C GLY A 51 -20.56 -18.89 8.92
N GLY A 52 -19.40 -18.75 8.27
CA GLY A 52 -18.10 -18.61 8.92
C GLY A 52 -18.00 -17.37 9.81
N PHE A 53 -18.50 -16.22 9.34
CA PHE A 53 -18.57 -14.98 10.11
C PHE A 53 -19.35 -15.15 11.41
N ILE A 54 -20.51 -15.79 11.33
CA ILE A 54 -21.35 -16.05 12.49
C ILE A 54 -20.66 -16.99 13.47
N LEU A 55 -20.09 -18.11 12.99
CA LEU A 55 -19.40 -19.04 13.87
C LEU A 55 -18.16 -18.40 14.51
N PHE A 56 -17.39 -17.58 13.79
CA PHE A 56 -16.28 -16.81 14.37
C PHE A 56 -16.77 -15.81 15.42
N ALA A 57 -17.87 -15.10 15.16
CA ALA A 57 -18.48 -14.16 16.10
C ALA A 57 -18.90 -14.84 17.41
N ASN A 58 -19.56 -16.00 17.32
CA ASN A 58 -20.07 -16.68 18.50
C ASN A 58 -19.00 -17.51 19.22
N SER A 59 -18.07 -18.15 18.52
CA SER A 59 -17.00 -18.91 19.18
C SER A 59 -15.87 -18.04 19.74
N TRP A 60 -15.21 -17.25 18.88
CA TRP A 60 -14.06 -16.44 19.25
C TRP A 60 -14.42 -15.05 19.80
N GLY A 61 -15.59 -14.51 19.44
CA GLY A 61 -16.07 -13.24 19.97
C GLY A 61 -16.56 -13.32 21.43
N LEU A 62 -16.98 -14.48 21.90
CA LEU A 62 -17.36 -14.70 23.30
C LEU A 62 -16.18 -14.51 24.26
N PRO A 63 -15.01 -15.16 24.07
CA PRO A 63 -13.81 -14.86 24.85
C PRO A 63 -13.43 -13.37 24.79
N ASN A 64 -13.52 -12.75 23.61
CA ASN A 64 -13.22 -11.32 23.44
C ASN A 64 -14.16 -10.40 24.26
N THR A 65 -15.35 -10.88 24.62
CA THR A 65 -16.36 -10.13 25.39
C THR A 65 -16.28 -10.39 26.90
N PHE A 66 -15.39 -11.28 27.36
CA PHE A 66 -15.32 -11.71 28.76
C PHE A 66 -15.15 -10.55 29.75
N GLY A 67 -14.48 -9.46 29.37
CA GLY A 67 -14.26 -8.30 30.22
C GLY A 67 -15.55 -7.71 30.82
N VAL A 68 -16.68 -7.75 30.10
CA VAL A 68 -17.99 -7.28 30.61
C VAL A 68 -18.54 -8.20 31.69
N PHE A 69 -18.40 -9.52 31.50
CA PHE A 69 -18.76 -10.50 32.52
C PHE A 69 -17.88 -10.36 33.75
N GLN A 70 -16.56 -10.25 33.57
CA GLN A 70 -15.60 -10.07 34.66
C GLN A 70 -15.93 -8.84 35.51
N THR A 71 -16.21 -7.70 34.87
CA THR A 71 -16.57 -6.46 35.57
C THR A 71 -17.82 -6.66 36.42
N TYR A 72 -18.88 -7.24 35.83
CA TYR A 72 -20.11 -7.52 36.58
C TYR A 72 -19.91 -8.54 37.72
N TYR A 73 -19.02 -9.52 37.53
CA TYR A 73 -18.70 -10.52 38.55
C TYR A 73 -17.98 -9.90 39.75
N VAL A 74 -16.99 -9.05 39.50
CA VAL A 74 -16.25 -8.34 40.56
C VAL A 74 -17.17 -7.38 41.30
N ASP A 75 -17.93 -6.57 40.56
CA ASP A 75 -18.66 -5.44 41.13
C ASP A 75 -20.00 -5.83 41.79
N SER A 76 -20.63 -6.92 41.34
CA SER A 76 -22.03 -7.21 41.71
C SER A 76 -22.30 -8.68 42.04
N LEU A 77 -21.83 -9.64 41.23
CA LEU A 77 -22.28 -11.03 41.35
C LEU A 77 -21.50 -11.84 42.40
N LEU A 78 -20.18 -11.62 42.50
CA LEU A 78 -19.25 -12.35 43.35
C LEU A 78 -18.43 -11.37 44.23
N PRO A 79 -19.09 -10.50 45.02
CA PRO A 79 -18.40 -9.50 45.82
C PRO A 79 -17.42 -10.17 46.80
N GLY A 80 -16.19 -9.66 46.87
CA GLY A 80 -15.14 -10.18 47.73
C GLY A 80 -14.31 -11.33 47.15
N GLN A 81 -14.61 -11.82 45.94
CA GLN A 81 -13.65 -12.63 45.20
C GLN A 81 -12.61 -11.74 44.54
N ASP A 82 -11.36 -12.18 44.56
CA ASP A 82 -10.27 -11.49 43.90
C ASP A 82 -10.45 -11.48 42.36
N ALA A 83 -10.09 -10.37 41.72
CA ALA A 83 -10.25 -10.19 40.27
C ALA A 83 -9.40 -11.18 39.46
N ALA A 84 -8.20 -11.54 39.93
CA ALA A 84 -7.37 -12.56 39.28
C ALA A 84 -8.02 -13.94 39.38
N ARG A 85 -8.70 -14.25 40.50
CA ARG A 85 -9.48 -15.48 40.62
C ARG A 85 -10.64 -15.53 39.63
N ILE A 86 -11.35 -14.42 39.41
CA ILE A 86 -12.44 -14.33 38.43
C ILE A 86 -11.92 -14.43 36.99
N ALA A 87 -10.77 -13.83 36.69
CA ALA A 87 -10.15 -13.86 35.36
C ALA A 87 -9.88 -15.30 34.84
N TRP A 88 -9.65 -16.26 35.75
CA TRP A 88 -9.51 -17.68 35.40
C TRP A 88 -10.71 -18.25 34.64
N ILE A 89 -11.93 -17.73 34.85
CA ILE A 89 -13.12 -18.18 34.12
C ILE A 89 -12.94 -17.91 32.61
N GLY A 90 -12.48 -16.72 32.24
CA GLY A 90 -12.22 -16.32 30.86
C GLY A 90 -11.01 -17.04 30.25
N SER A 91 -9.93 -17.21 31.03
CA SER A 91 -8.76 -17.98 30.57
C SER A 91 -9.09 -19.43 30.27
N ILE A 92 -9.91 -20.07 31.12
CA ILE A 92 -10.36 -21.45 30.94
C ILE A 92 -11.33 -21.56 29.76
N GLN A 93 -12.22 -20.57 29.58
CA GLN A 93 -13.06 -20.46 28.39
C GLN A 93 -12.23 -20.44 27.11
N LEU A 94 -11.19 -19.59 27.04
CA LEU A 94 -10.30 -19.50 25.87
C LEU A 94 -9.51 -20.80 25.66
N PHE A 95 -9.03 -21.41 26.74
CA PHE A 95 -8.32 -22.69 26.69
C PHE A 95 -9.22 -23.79 26.10
N PHE A 96 -10.45 -23.94 26.61
CA PHE A 96 -11.39 -24.94 26.08
C PHE A 96 -11.87 -24.61 24.66
N THR A 97 -11.98 -23.33 24.30
CA THR A 97 -12.26 -22.90 22.92
C THR A 97 -11.15 -23.35 21.97
N THR A 98 -9.89 -23.29 22.42
CA THR A 98 -8.75 -23.60 21.55
C THR A 98 -8.46 -25.10 21.49
N ILE A 99 -8.56 -25.82 22.61
CA ILE A 99 -8.38 -27.29 22.63
C ILE A 99 -9.55 -28.02 21.97
N GLY A 100 -10.76 -27.45 22.04
CA GLY A 100 -11.98 -27.98 21.41
C GLY A 100 -11.91 -28.02 19.89
N CYS A 101 -10.98 -27.28 19.28
CA CYS A 101 -10.69 -27.33 17.85
C CYS A 101 -10.28 -28.73 17.40
N LEU A 102 -9.59 -29.51 18.25
CA LEU A 102 -9.17 -30.87 17.89
C LEU A 102 -10.36 -31.82 17.65
N PRO A 103 -11.24 -32.06 18.62
CA PRO A 103 -12.41 -32.90 18.38
C PRO A 103 -13.33 -32.31 17.30
N GLY A 104 -13.47 -30.98 17.22
CA GLY A 104 -14.22 -30.31 16.16
C GLY A 104 -13.71 -30.63 14.76
N GLY A 105 -12.39 -30.54 14.55
CA GLY A 105 -11.73 -30.85 13.28
C GLY A 105 -11.79 -32.32 12.90
N VAL A 106 -11.55 -33.22 13.87
CA VAL A 106 -11.65 -34.68 13.64
C VAL A 106 -13.06 -35.07 13.22
N LEU A 107 -14.08 -34.52 13.88
CA LEU A 107 -15.48 -34.80 13.54
C LEU A 107 -15.87 -34.20 12.19
N LEU A 108 -15.34 -33.01 11.87
CA LEU A 108 -15.57 -32.36 10.59
C LEU A 108 -15.02 -33.20 9.42
N ASP A 109 -13.78 -33.69 9.52
CA ASP A 109 -13.17 -34.56 8.50
C ASP A 109 -13.96 -35.87 8.30
N ARG A 110 -14.62 -36.35 9.36
CA ARG A 110 -15.52 -37.52 9.31
C ARG A 110 -16.91 -37.20 8.76
N GLY A 111 -17.14 -35.97 8.30
CA GLY A 111 -18.41 -35.53 7.69
C GLY A 111 -19.45 -35.00 8.67
N TYR A 112 -19.14 -34.87 9.97
CA TYR A 112 -20.12 -34.50 11.01
C TYR A 112 -20.32 -32.99 11.18
N LEU A 113 -20.27 -32.19 10.10
CA LEU A 113 -20.41 -30.72 10.16
C LEU A 113 -21.65 -30.26 10.96
N LYS A 114 -22.83 -30.79 10.62
CA LYS A 114 -24.09 -30.38 11.26
C LYS A 114 -24.12 -30.78 12.74
N SER A 115 -23.61 -31.97 13.08
CA SER A 115 -23.54 -32.44 14.46
C SER A 115 -22.58 -31.58 15.28
N VAL A 116 -21.43 -31.19 14.72
CA VAL A 116 -20.46 -30.31 15.38
C VAL A 116 -21.09 -28.95 15.68
N ILE A 117 -21.77 -28.32 14.71
CA ILE A 117 -22.44 -27.03 14.94
C ILE A 117 -23.58 -27.18 15.96
N ALA A 118 -24.41 -28.24 15.85
CA ALA A 118 -25.54 -28.44 16.75
C ALA A 118 -25.11 -28.69 18.20
N VAL A 119 -24.14 -29.59 18.42
CA VAL A 119 -23.61 -29.89 19.76
C VAL A 119 -22.86 -28.69 20.32
N GLY A 120 -22.02 -28.04 19.51
CA GLY A 120 -21.31 -26.84 19.90
C GLY A 120 -22.25 -25.73 20.36
N THR A 121 -23.28 -25.45 19.56
CA THR A 121 -24.34 -24.47 19.88
C THR A 121 -25.10 -24.86 21.14
N ALA A 122 -25.47 -26.13 21.29
CA ALA A 122 -26.20 -26.59 22.47
C ALA A 122 -25.39 -26.40 23.77
N LEU A 123 -24.10 -26.75 23.74
CA LEU A 123 -23.20 -26.58 24.90
C LEU A 123 -22.93 -25.09 25.19
N GLU A 124 -22.72 -24.27 24.16
CA GLU A 124 -22.51 -22.82 24.28
C GLU A 124 -23.73 -22.13 24.90
N VAL A 125 -24.93 -22.40 24.36
CA VAL A 125 -26.20 -21.85 24.85
C VAL A 125 -26.53 -22.38 26.25
N LEU A 126 -26.32 -23.67 26.51
CA LEU A 126 -26.51 -24.24 27.85
C LEU A 126 -25.56 -23.59 28.86
N GLY A 127 -24.29 -23.39 28.50
CA GLY A 127 -23.31 -22.68 29.31
C GLY A 127 -23.76 -21.26 29.67
N LEU A 128 -24.25 -20.49 28.70
CA LEU A 128 -24.80 -19.14 28.94
C LEU A 128 -26.04 -19.17 29.82
N ILE A 129 -27.00 -20.07 29.54
CA ILE A 129 -28.22 -20.21 30.34
C ILE A 129 -27.88 -20.56 31.79
N LEU A 130 -27.01 -21.54 32.02
CA LEU A 130 -26.56 -21.93 33.37
C LEU A 130 -25.86 -20.77 34.08
N THR A 131 -24.99 -20.05 33.36
CA THR A 131 -24.31 -18.85 33.86
C THR A 131 -25.32 -17.79 34.33
N SER A 132 -26.47 -17.65 33.65
CA SER A 132 -27.52 -16.70 34.03
C SER A 132 -28.18 -17.01 35.40
N PHE A 133 -28.12 -18.26 35.87
CA PHE A 133 -28.72 -18.71 37.12
C PHE A 133 -27.72 -18.76 38.27
N PHE A 134 -26.47 -19.11 37.98
CA PHE A 134 -25.47 -19.36 39.01
C PHE A 134 -24.98 -18.09 39.70
N LYS A 135 -24.79 -18.20 41.01
CA LYS A 135 -24.27 -17.15 41.91
C LYS A 135 -22.97 -17.57 42.62
N SER A 136 -22.48 -18.77 42.32
CA SER A 136 -21.25 -19.32 42.92
C SER A 136 -20.13 -19.33 41.89
N TYR A 137 -18.92 -18.96 42.33
CA TYR A 137 -17.72 -18.93 41.50
C TYR A 137 -17.52 -20.25 40.74
N TRP A 138 -17.53 -21.40 41.42
CA TRP A 138 -17.24 -22.69 40.79
C TRP A 138 -18.33 -23.11 39.80
N ALA A 139 -19.58 -22.74 40.07
CA ALA A 139 -20.69 -23.04 39.16
C ALA A 139 -20.59 -22.20 37.87
N ILE A 140 -20.23 -20.91 37.99
CA ILE A 140 -19.98 -20.02 36.83
C ILE A 140 -18.71 -20.46 36.10
N PHE A 141 -17.65 -20.81 36.80
CA PHE A 141 -16.41 -21.34 36.23
C PHE A 141 -16.68 -22.58 35.37
N PHE A 142 -17.51 -23.50 35.86
CA PHE A 142 -17.91 -24.66 35.08
C PHE A 142 -18.81 -24.29 33.88
N ALA A 143 -19.85 -23.49 34.10
CA ALA A 143 -20.82 -23.15 33.06
C ALA A 143 -20.22 -22.30 31.92
N GLN A 144 -19.50 -21.24 32.27
CA GLN A 144 -18.92 -20.31 31.31
C GLN A 144 -17.50 -20.71 30.89
N GLY A 145 -16.66 -21.13 31.83
CA GLY A 145 -15.28 -21.50 31.52
C GLY A 145 -15.21 -22.81 30.76
N VAL A 146 -15.84 -23.86 31.28
CA VAL A 146 -15.68 -25.22 30.73
C VAL A 146 -16.74 -25.50 29.66
N LEU A 147 -18.02 -25.47 30.03
CA LEU A 147 -19.10 -25.94 29.17
C LEU A 147 -19.27 -25.06 27.92
N MET A 148 -19.32 -23.74 28.11
CA MET A 148 -19.39 -22.80 27.00
C MET A 148 -18.12 -22.83 26.15
N GLY A 149 -16.93 -22.89 26.79
CA GLY A 149 -15.65 -23.01 26.06
C GLY A 149 -15.55 -24.25 25.18
N ILE A 150 -16.01 -25.41 25.65
CA ILE A 150 -16.08 -26.64 24.84
C ILE A 150 -17.04 -26.44 23.66
N GLY A 151 -18.20 -25.84 23.89
CA GLY A 151 -19.18 -25.54 22.85
C GLY A 151 -18.60 -24.65 21.74
N SER A 152 -18.00 -23.53 22.12
CA SER A 152 -17.32 -22.61 21.22
C SER A 152 -16.16 -23.30 20.48
N GLY A 153 -15.38 -24.13 21.17
CA GLY A 153 -14.21 -24.79 20.60
C GLY A 153 -14.52 -25.84 19.54
N LEU A 154 -15.62 -26.59 19.68
CA LEU A 154 -16.08 -27.50 18.64
C LEU A 154 -16.34 -26.78 17.31
N MET A 155 -16.80 -25.52 17.36
CA MET A 155 -17.16 -24.72 16.19
C MET A 155 -16.03 -23.82 15.70
N ALA A 156 -15.02 -23.54 16.52
CA ALA A 156 -14.02 -22.49 16.32
C ALA A 156 -13.19 -22.60 15.03
N ILE A 157 -12.91 -23.82 14.54
CA ILE A 157 -12.13 -24.03 13.30
C ILE A 157 -12.99 -24.43 12.10
N VAL A 158 -14.29 -24.67 12.30
CA VAL A 158 -15.22 -25.06 11.23
C VAL A 158 -15.18 -24.06 10.07
N PRO A 159 -15.17 -22.72 10.29
CA PRO A 159 -15.07 -21.77 9.20
C PRO A 159 -13.81 -21.94 8.34
N VAL A 160 -12.64 -22.11 8.97
CA VAL A 160 -11.35 -22.23 8.25
C VAL A 160 -11.34 -23.46 7.37
N ALA A 161 -11.75 -24.60 7.93
CA ALA A 161 -11.78 -25.87 7.22
C ALA A 161 -12.82 -25.89 6.10
N VAL A 162 -14.04 -25.38 6.34
CA VAL A 162 -15.09 -25.33 5.32
C VAL A 162 -14.73 -24.35 4.21
N LEU A 163 -14.20 -23.16 4.52
CA LEU A 163 -13.83 -22.19 3.49
C LEU A 163 -12.71 -22.69 2.58
N ALA A 164 -11.78 -23.50 3.10
CA ALA A 164 -10.76 -24.17 2.29
C ALA A 164 -11.34 -25.18 1.27
N MET A 165 -12.60 -25.62 1.45
CA MET A 165 -13.28 -26.47 0.47
C MET A 165 -13.94 -25.65 -0.65
N PHE A 166 -14.37 -24.41 -0.37
CA PHE A 166 -15.10 -23.59 -1.34
C PHE A 166 -14.24 -22.57 -2.07
N PHE A 167 -13.08 -22.21 -1.53
CA PHE A 167 -12.19 -21.20 -2.09
C PHE A 167 -10.80 -21.77 -2.32
N GLU A 168 -10.20 -21.42 -3.47
CA GLU A 168 -8.84 -21.79 -3.84
C GLU A 168 -7.98 -20.53 -3.99
N LYS A 169 -8.32 -19.63 -4.91
CA LYS A 169 -7.55 -18.40 -5.16
C LYS A 169 -7.83 -17.29 -4.15
N LYS A 170 -9.00 -17.32 -3.50
CA LYS A 170 -9.44 -16.28 -2.54
C LYS A 170 -9.61 -16.83 -1.12
N ARG A 171 -8.96 -17.95 -0.80
CA ARG A 171 -9.19 -18.68 0.44
C ARG A 171 -8.70 -17.89 1.66
N MET A 172 -7.56 -17.21 1.56
CA MET A 172 -7.05 -16.37 2.64
C MET A 172 -8.01 -15.21 2.87
N LEU A 173 -8.41 -14.48 1.82
CA LEU A 173 -9.40 -13.40 1.90
C LEU A 173 -10.74 -13.88 2.49
N ALA A 174 -11.28 -14.99 2.01
CA ALA A 174 -12.54 -15.54 2.51
C ALA A 174 -12.47 -15.87 4.00
N THR A 175 -11.36 -16.47 4.45
CA THR A 175 -11.10 -16.76 5.87
C THR A 175 -10.91 -15.48 6.67
N GLY A 176 -10.19 -14.49 6.13
CA GLY A 176 -9.99 -13.17 6.71
C GLY A 176 -11.32 -12.44 6.93
N LEU A 177 -12.17 -12.38 5.91
CA LEU A 177 -13.51 -11.78 5.97
C LEU A 177 -14.40 -12.48 6.99
N ALA A 178 -14.48 -13.81 6.98
CA ALA A 178 -15.22 -14.57 7.98
C ALA A 178 -14.70 -14.30 9.40
N SER A 179 -13.38 -14.26 9.58
CA SER A 179 -12.78 -14.05 10.90
C SER A 179 -13.06 -12.67 11.52
N THR A 180 -13.44 -11.67 10.71
CA THR A 180 -13.83 -10.34 11.24
C THR A 180 -15.01 -10.41 12.20
N GLY A 181 -15.85 -11.45 12.10
CA GLY A 181 -16.97 -11.67 13.00
C GLY A 181 -16.57 -11.70 14.48
N ALA A 182 -15.41 -12.27 14.81
CA ALA A 182 -14.92 -12.31 16.20
C ALA A 182 -14.60 -10.92 16.77
N SER A 183 -14.06 -10.01 15.94
CA SER A 183 -13.73 -8.64 16.32
C SER A 183 -14.99 -7.78 16.41
N VAL A 184 -15.93 -7.94 15.46
CA VAL A 184 -17.23 -7.27 15.49
C VAL A 184 -18.01 -7.69 16.74
N ALA A 185 -18.05 -8.98 17.05
CA ALA A 185 -18.65 -9.50 18.28
C ALA A 185 -18.01 -8.89 19.54
N GLY A 186 -16.68 -8.80 19.60
CA GLY A 186 -15.98 -8.16 20.71
C GLY A 186 -16.40 -6.70 20.97
N ILE A 187 -16.85 -5.97 19.95
CA ILE A 187 -17.38 -4.61 20.09
C ILE A 187 -18.88 -4.64 20.43
N VAL A 188 -19.68 -5.31 19.59
CA VAL A 188 -21.15 -5.29 19.66
C VAL A 188 -21.65 -5.99 20.92
N PHE A 189 -21.12 -7.17 21.24
CA PHE A 189 -21.54 -7.93 22.42
C PHE A 189 -21.15 -7.22 23.70
N THR A 190 -19.94 -6.64 23.76
CA THR A 190 -19.47 -5.86 24.92
C THR A 190 -20.40 -4.69 25.23
N ILE A 191 -20.72 -3.86 24.23
CA ILE A 191 -21.60 -2.69 24.41
C ILE A 191 -23.01 -3.13 24.78
N SER A 192 -23.55 -4.13 24.07
CA SER A 192 -24.92 -4.61 24.27
C SER A 192 -25.11 -5.22 25.65
N LEU A 193 -24.22 -6.13 26.06
CA LEU A 193 -24.31 -6.79 27.37
C LEU A 193 -24.16 -5.79 28.52
N ARG A 194 -23.24 -4.82 28.42
CA ARG A 194 -23.10 -3.77 29.43
C ARG A 194 -24.42 -3.01 29.60
N SER A 195 -25.03 -2.58 28.50
CA SER A 195 -26.31 -1.86 28.54
C SER A 195 -27.45 -2.72 29.08
N LEU A 196 -27.52 -4.00 28.71
CA LEU A 196 -28.57 -4.92 29.15
C LEU A 196 -28.42 -5.30 30.63
N PHE A 197 -27.20 -5.44 31.13
CA PHE A 197 -26.94 -5.68 32.56
C PHE A 197 -27.50 -4.55 33.42
N LEU A 198 -27.37 -3.30 32.97
CA LEU A 198 -27.88 -2.12 33.68
C LEU A 198 -29.40 -2.00 33.60
N SER A 199 -30.02 -2.29 32.45
CA SER A 199 -31.45 -2.03 32.24
C SER A 199 -32.38 -3.13 32.75
N MET A 200 -31.99 -4.41 32.62
CA MET A 200 -32.86 -5.56 32.93
C MET A 200 -32.20 -6.62 33.83
N GLY A 201 -30.98 -6.36 34.27
CA GLY A 201 -30.23 -7.25 35.14
C GLY A 201 -29.56 -8.42 34.41
N PHE A 202 -28.50 -8.93 35.02
CA PHE A 202 -27.62 -9.95 34.44
C PHE A 202 -28.34 -11.22 33.98
N GLY A 203 -29.23 -11.78 34.79
CA GLY A 203 -29.89 -13.04 34.46
C GLY A 203 -30.69 -12.98 33.16
N TRP A 204 -31.50 -11.93 32.97
CA TRP A 204 -32.29 -11.76 31.74
C TRP A 204 -31.43 -11.37 30.55
N ALA A 205 -30.46 -10.49 30.75
CA ALA A 205 -29.52 -10.10 29.70
C ALA A 205 -28.75 -11.30 29.12
N VAL A 206 -28.20 -12.17 29.96
CA VAL A 206 -27.46 -13.36 29.51
C VAL A 206 -28.38 -14.37 28.80
N ARG A 207 -29.65 -14.49 29.20
CA ARG A 207 -30.62 -15.38 28.51
C ARG A 207 -31.01 -14.85 27.13
N ILE A 208 -31.25 -13.54 27.00
CA ILE A 208 -31.50 -12.91 25.70
C ILE A 208 -30.28 -13.09 24.80
N PHE A 209 -29.09 -12.93 25.37
CA PHE A 209 -27.85 -13.14 24.65
C PHE A 209 -27.65 -14.60 24.20
N ALA A 210 -27.98 -15.57 25.06
CA ALA A 210 -28.02 -16.99 24.69
C ALA A 210 -29.01 -17.26 23.54
N LEU A 211 -30.16 -16.60 23.53
CA LEU A 211 -31.13 -16.69 22.43
C LEU A 211 -30.59 -16.08 21.13
N ILE A 212 -29.88 -14.95 21.19
CA ILE A 212 -29.23 -14.33 20.01
C ILE A 212 -28.20 -15.29 19.41
N ILE A 213 -27.36 -15.90 20.25
CA ILE A 213 -26.36 -16.88 19.82
C ILE A 213 -27.03 -18.12 19.23
N LEU A 214 -28.10 -18.62 19.83
CA LEU A 214 -28.88 -19.74 19.28
C LEU A 214 -29.43 -19.42 17.89
N ILE A 215 -30.07 -18.26 17.72
CA ILE A 215 -30.67 -17.84 16.44
C ILE A 215 -29.60 -17.64 15.37
N THR A 216 -28.50 -16.98 15.71
CA THR A 216 -27.42 -16.73 14.74
C THR A 216 -26.71 -18.04 14.38
N ASN A 217 -26.35 -18.89 15.33
CA ASN A 217 -25.80 -20.22 15.04
C ASN A 217 -26.76 -21.10 14.24
N LEU A 218 -28.09 -20.95 14.39
CA LEU A 218 -29.06 -21.64 13.52
C LEU A 218 -28.93 -21.21 12.05
N VAL A 219 -28.65 -19.93 11.78
CA VAL A 219 -28.35 -19.47 10.40
C VAL A 219 -27.10 -20.15 9.87
N ALA A 220 -26.01 -20.20 10.65
CA ALA A 220 -24.79 -20.92 10.25
C ALA A 220 -25.07 -22.42 10.05
N PHE A 221 -25.86 -23.03 10.93
CA PHE A 221 -26.29 -24.43 10.82
C PHE A 221 -27.06 -24.69 9.53
N VAL A 222 -27.95 -23.80 9.08
CA VAL A 222 -28.71 -23.97 7.83
C VAL A 222 -27.79 -23.80 6.62
N VAL A 223 -26.96 -22.76 6.64
CA VAL A 223 -26.20 -22.29 5.47
C VAL A 223 -24.94 -23.10 5.19
N MET A 224 -24.21 -23.51 6.24
CA MET A 224 -22.90 -24.14 6.06
C MET A 224 -23.02 -25.57 5.56
N ARG A 225 -22.22 -25.96 4.55
CA ARG A 225 -22.25 -27.30 3.96
C ARG A 225 -20.85 -27.80 3.62
N LEU A 226 -20.65 -29.12 3.62
CA LEU A 226 -19.41 -29.75 3.14
C LEU A 226 -19.51 -30.02 1.64
N GLN A 227 -18.38 -29.98 0.94
CA GLN A 227 -18.30 -30.51 -0.43
C GLN A 227 -18.07 -32.04 -0.38
N LEU A 228 -18.78 -32.79 -1.23
CA LEU A 228 -18.88 -34.26 -1.21
C LEU A 228 -17.52 -35.01 -1.25
N GLN A 229 -16.46 -34.37 -1.75
CA GLN A 229 -15.11 -34.95 -1.84
C GLN A 229 -14.29 -34.91 -0.54
N TYR A 230 -14.68 -34.11 0.45
CA TYR A 230 -13.88 -33.87 1.67
C TYR A 230 -14.36 -34.68 2.89
N GLY A 231 -15.23 -35.67 2.70
CA GLY A 231 -15.82 -36.49 3.76
C GLY A 231 -15.55 -37.98 3.60
N SER A 232 -14.31 -38.39 3.29
CA SER A 232 -13.98 -39.82 3.23
C SER A 232 -13.92 -40.39 4.65
N LYS A 233 -14.38 -41.62 4.85
CA LYS A 233 -14.28 -42.37 6.12
C LYS A 233 -12.81 -42.71 6.52
N GLY A 234 -11.82 -41.99 5.97
CA GLY A 234 -10.39 -42.31 6.06
C GLY A 234 -9.54 -41.31 6.85
N SER A 235 -10.09 -40.27 7.50
CA SER A 235 -9.29 -39.36 8.34
C SER A 235 -8.62 -40.14 9.48
N SER A 236 -7.29 -40.27 9.39
CA SER A 236 -6.49 -41.00 10.35
C SER A 236 -6.05 -40.05 11.47
N PHE A 237 -6.79 -40.08 12.58
CA PHE A 237 -6.37 -39.36 13.78
C PHE A 237 -5.09 -40.01 14.34
N GLY A 238 -4.00 -39.24 14.40
CA GLY A 238 -2.79 -39.67 15.08
C GLY A 238 -1.69 -38.61 15.07
N PHE A 239 -0.79 -38.68 16.04
CA PHE A 239 0.36 -37.77 16.16
C PHE A 239 1.40 -37.93 15.04
N HIS A 240 1.21 -38.89 14.12
CA HIS A 240 2.08 -39.09 12.97
C HIS A 240 2.10 -37.88 12.03
N HIS A 241 1.07 -37.02 12.05
CA HIS A 241 1.07 -35.74 11.33
C HIS A 241 2.24 -34.83 11.74
N PHE A 242 2.74 -34.94 12.97
CA PHE A 242 3.93 -34.21 13.41
C PHE A 242 5.26 -34.75 12.85
N LYS A 243 5.23 -35.84 12.06
CA LYS A 243 6.39 -36.28 11.28
C LYS A 243 6.59 -35.44 10.01
N ASP A 244 5.58 -34.71 9.58
CA ASP A 244 5.67 -33.70 8.52
C ASP A 244 6.42 -32.48 9.06
N VAL A 245 7.74 -32.45 8.86
CA VAL A 245 8.64 -31.46 9.49
C VAL A 245 8.25 -30.01 9.19
N PRO A 246 7.94 -29.60 7.93
CA PRO A 246 7.44 -28.25 7.67
C PRO A 246 6.17 -27.89 8.45
N TYR A 247 5.22 -28.82 8.55
CA TYR A 247 4.00 -28.61 9.33
C TYR A 247 4.32 -28.47 10.83
N THR A 248 5.17 -29.34 11.39
CA THR A 248 5.53 -29.30 12.81
C THR A 248 6.24 -28.00 13.19
N VAL A 249 7.21 -27.57 12.38
CA VAL A 249 7.92 -26.30 12.63
C VAL A 249 6.97 -25.11 12.50
N PHE A 250 6.03 -25.15 11.56
CA PHE A 250 4.99 -24.11 11.45
C PHE A 250 4.06 -24.09 12.67
N VAL A 251 3.68 -25.25 13.21
CA VAL A 251 2.86 -25.33 14.44
C VAL A 251 3.61 -24.75 15.63
N ILE A 252 4.94 -24.94 15.73
CA ILE A 252 5.77 -24.29 16.74
C ILE A 252 5.73 -22.77 16.58
N ALA A 253 5.92 -22.27 15.34
CA ALA A 253 5.83 -20.83 15.05
C ALA A 253 4.45 -20.25 15.45
N PHE A 254 3.37 -20.91 15.04
CA PHE A 254 2.00 -20.52 15.38
C PHE A 254 1.76 -20.51 16.89
N THR A 255 2.26 -21.50 17.61
CA THR A 255 2.14 -21.58 19.08
C THR A 255 2.81 -20.39 19.76
N LEU A 256 4.01 -20.01 19.29
CA LEU A 256 4.75 -18.86 19.80
C LEU A 256 4.09 -17.52 19.43
N PHE A 257 3.48 -17.43 18.25
CA PHE A 257 2.66 -16.28 17.88
C PHE A 257 1.43 -16.14 18.78
N VAL A 258 0.72 -17.24 19.07
CA VAL A 258 -0.42 -17.22 20.01
C VAL A 258 0.03 -16.84 21.42
N ALA A 259 1.17 -17.36 21.89
CA ALA A 259 1.70 -17.06 23.22
C ALA A 259 2.06 -15.57 23.43
N SER A 260 2.36 -14.84 22.35
CA SER A 260 2.79 -13.44 22.40
C SER A 260 1.71 -12.45 21.95
N SER A 261 0.84 -12.82 21.00
CA SER A 261 -0.09 -11.89 20.35
C SER A 261 -1.22 -11.38 21.25
N PHE A 262 -1.54 -12.11 22.32
CA PHE A 262 -2.58 -11.70 23.27
C PHE A 262 -2.05 -10.81 24.39
N VAL A 263 -0.73 -10.71 24.60
CA VAL A 263 -0.14 -9.97 25.73
C VAL A 263 -0.61 -8.50 25.76
N PRO A 264 -0.59 -7.73 24.65
CA PRO A 264 -1.13 -6.37 24.64
C PRO A 264 -2.62 -6.29 24.94
N PHE A 265 -3.43 -7.23 24.44
CA PHE A 265 -4.87 -7.24 24.71
C PHE A 265 -5.17 -7.36 26.22
N PHE A 266 -4.30 -8.04 26.98
CA PHE A 266 -4.47 -8.25 28.42
C PHE A 266 -3.89 -7.12 29.28
N PHE A 267 -2.70 -6.61 28.93
CA PHE A 267 -1.95 -5.71 29.81
C PHE A 267 -2.10 -4.22 29.45
N ILE A 268 -2.62 -3.86 28.27
CA ILE A 268 -2.68 -2.46 27.81
C ILE A 268 -3.55 -1.57 28.72
N GLN A 269 -4.67 -2.09 29.21
CA GLN A 269 -5.57 -1.31 30.08
C GLN A 269 -4.92 -1.01 31.43
N GLU A 270 -4.29 -2.02 32.04
CA GLU A 270 -3.61 -1.85 33.32
C GLU A 270 -2.40 -0.93 33.19
N TYR A 271 -1.65 -1.06 32.10
CA TYR A 271 -0.55 -0.17 31.77
C TYR A 271 -1.01 1.28 31.64
N ALA A 272 -2.10 1.54 30.90
CA ALA A 272 -2.70 2.86 30.74
C ALA A 272 -3.15 3.45 32.10
N ILE A 273 -3.82 2.65 32.94
CA ILE A 273 -4.27 3.10 34.26
C ILE A 273 -3.07 3.48 35.14
N LYS A 274 -2.00 2.67 35.15
CA LYS A 274 -0.77 3.01 35.91
C LYS A 274 -0.08 4.27 35.38
N LEU A 275 -0.23 4.60 34.10
CA LEU A 275 0.24 5.87 33.51
C LEU A 275 -0.66 7.07 33.85
N GLY A 276 -1.75 6.87 34.59
CA GLY A 276 -2.68 7.94 34.99
C GLY A 276 -3.82 8.19 34.00
N VAL A 277 -4.00 7.32 33.00
CA VAL A 277 -5.16 7.39 32.09
C VAL A 277 -6.44 7.03 32.84
N SER A 278 -7.52 7.77 32.56
CA SER A 278 -8.83 7.47 33.14
C SER A 278 -9.27 6.04 32.83
N LYS A 279 -9.97 5.40 33.78
CA LYS A 279 -10.45 4.02 33.60
C LYS A 279 -11.30 3.88 32.34
N ASP A 280 -12.20 4.83 32.07
CA ASP A 280 -13.05 4.82 30.87
C ASP A 280 -12.23 4.83 29.59
N MET A 281 -11.18 5.65 29.51
CA MET A 281 -10.34 5.72 28.33
C MET A 281 -9.44 4.48 28.18
N ALA A 282 -8.93 3.93 29.29
CA ALA A 282 -8.19 2.68 29.28
C ALA A 282 -9.05 1.52 28.76
N PHE A 283 -10.34 1.46 29.11
CA PHE A 283 -11.27 0.49 28.53
C PHE A 283 -11.46 0.68 27.02
N ASN A 284 -11.55 1.93 26.55
CA ASN A 284 -11.70 2.23 25.12
C ASN A 284 -10.50 1.78 24.28
N LEU A 285 -9.28 1.74 24.83
CA LEU A 285 -8.08 1.25 24.11
C LEU A 285 -8.27 -0.18 23.59
N LEU A 286 -8.92 -1.06 24.35
CA LEU A 286 -9.21 -2.42 23.92
C LEU A 286 -10.24 -2.45 22.78
N SER A 287 -11.26 -1.59 22.84
CA SER A 287 -12.24 -1.44 21.75
C SER A 287 -11.58 -0.91 20.47
N ILE A 288 -10.66 0.06 20.61
CA ILE A 288 -9.87 0.62 19.50
C ILE A 288 -8.99 -0.48 18.87
N MET A 289 -8.30 -1.29 19.68
CA MET A 289 -7.52 -2.43 19.20
C MET A 289 -8.37 -3.42 18.42
N ASN A 290 -9.55 -3.78 18.92
CA ASN A 290 -10.47 -4.69 18.22
C ASN A 290 -11.02 -4.08 16.91
N ALA A 291 -11.26 -2.77 16.87
CA ALA A 291 -11.69 -2.09 15.66
C ALA A 291 -10.60 -2.12 14.57
N ALA A 292 -9.34 -1.83 14.93
CA ALA A 292 -8.22 -1.95 14.01
C ALA A 292 -7.98 -3.41 13.56
N ASN A 293 -8.24 -4.37 14.46
CA ASN A 293 -8.12 -5.80 14.17
C ASN A 293 -9.09 -6.28 13.07
N ILE A 294 -10.24 -5.62 12.87
CA ILE A 294 -11.15 -5.93 11.75
C ILE A 294 -10.40 -5.80 10.41
N PHE A 295 -9.74 -4.66 10.19
CA PHE A 295 -8.95 -4.41 8.98
C PHE A 295 -7.71 -5.30 8.91
N GLY A 296 -7.08 -5.51 10.07
CA GLY A 296 -5.96 -6.42 10.25
C GLY A 296 -6.26 -7.87 9.86
N ARG A 297 -7.52 -8.30 9.90
CA ARG A 297 -7.92 -9.66 9.57
C ARG A 297 -8.15 -9.89 8.09
N PHE A 298 -8.64 -8.91 7.32
CA PHE A 298 -8.90 -9.14 5.89
C PHE A 298 -7.85 -8.51 4.96
N VAL A 299 -7.25 -7.37 5.29
CA VAL A 299 -6.26 -6.71 4.40
C VAL A 299 -4.99 -7.56 4.23
N PRO A 300 -4.34 -8.06 5.30
CA PRO A 300 -3.17 -8.92 5.13
C PRO A 300 -3.53 -10.30 4.58
N ASN A 301 -4.75 -10.80 4.84
CA ASN A 301 -5.21 -12.05 4.23
C ASN A 301 -5.46 -11.90 2.71
N PHE A 302 -5.92 -10.73 2.24
CA PHE A 302 -5.98 -10.41 0.81
C PHE A 302 -4.59 -10.42 0.16
N ILE A 303 -3.59 -9.86 0.85
CA ILE A 303 -2.19 -9.89 0.42
C ILE A 303 -1.68 -11.35 0.40
N ALA A 304 -2.05 -12.16 1.39
CA ALA A 304 -1.65 -13.56 1.50
C ALA A 304 -2.18 -14.46 0.37
N ASP A 305 -3.31 -14.13 -0.26
CA ASP A 305 -3.77 -14.84 -1.46
C ASP A 305 -2.80 -14.64 -2.65
N ARG A 306 -2.08 -13.51 -2.72
CA ARG A 306 -1.12 -13.23 -3.81
C ARG A 306 0.30 -13.68 -3.48
N TYR A 307 0.75 -13.50 -2.25
CA TYR A 307 2.14 -13.73 -1.86
C TYR A 307 2.36 -15.02 -1.05
N GLY A 308 1.29 -15.69 -0.62
CA GLY A 308 1.33 -16.88 0.23
C GLY A 308 1.37 -16.55 1.73
N GLY A 309 0.79 -17.44 2.53
CA GLY A 309 0.61 -17.23 3.98
C GLY A 309 1.93 -17.04 4.75
N VAL A 310 2.94 -17.87 4.49
CA VAL A 310 4.26 -17.78 5.16
C VAL A 310 4.98 -16.47 4.81
N ASN A 311 4.96 -16.05 3.54
CA ASN A 311 5.63 -14.82 3.09
C ASN A 311 4.93 -13.56 3.63
N THR A 312 3.63 -13.65 3.92
CA THR A 312 2.86 -12.53 4.47
C THR A 312 2.95 -12.46 6.00
N LEU A 313 3.01 -13.61 6.68
CA LEU A 313 3.19 -13.68 8.13
C LEU A 313 4.53 -13.11 8.61
N LEU A 314 5.60 -13.29 7.84
CA LEU A 314 6.94 -12.87 8.22
C LEU A 314 7.05 -11.34 8.48
N PRO A 315 6.70 -10.45 7.53
CA PRO A 315 6.74 -9.00 7.77
C PRO A 315 5.74 -8.55 8.83
N LEU A 316 4.56 -9.18 8.92
CA LEU A 316 3.56 -8.84 9.96
C LEU A 316 4.05 -9.14 11.37
N ALA A 317 4.68 -10.30 11.56
CA ALA A 317 5.22 -10.70 12.86
C ALA A 317 6.41 -9.79 13.26
N ILE A 318 7.28 -9.42 12.32
CA ILE A 318 8.37 -8.46 12.57
C ILE A 318 7.81 -7.09 12.97
N ALA A 319 6.78 -6.60 12.26
CA ALA A 319 6.14 -5.34 12.62
C ALA A 319 5.44 -5.40 14.00
N CYS A 320 4.84 -6.54 14.37
CA CYS A 320 4.31 -6.75 15.72
C CYS A 320 5.42 -6.74 16.79
N ILE A 321 6.59 -7.33 16.51
CA ILE A 321 7.75 -7.29 17.41
C ILE A 321 8.20 -5.85 17.63
N ILE A 322 8.33 -5.06 16.56
CA ILE A 322 8.70 -3.63 16.65
C ILE A 322 7.67 -2.88 17.51
N THR A 323 6.39 -3.11 17.26
CA THR A 323 5.29 -2.47 18.01
C THR A 323 5.33 -2.83 19.50
N LEU A 324 5.64 -4.09 19.84
CA LEU A 324 5.84 -4.53 21.22
C LEU A 324 7.07 -3.87 21.87
N CYS A 325 8.16 -3.71 21.13
CA CYS A 325 9.35 -3.01 21.61
C CYS A 325 9.13 -1.50 21.77
N MET A 326 8.21 -0.91 21.02
CA MET A 326 7.81 0.51 21.13
C MET A 326 6.83 0.79 22.26
N LEU A 327 6.07 -0.21 22.71
CA LEU A 327 5.05 -0.07 23.75
C LEU A 327 5.55 0.55 25.08
N PRO A 328 6.76 0.22 25.59
CA PRO A 328 7.35 0.90 26.74
C PRO A 328 7.57 2.40 26.54
N LEU A 329 7.67 2.89 25.31
CA LEU A 329 7.91 4.30 24.99
C LEU A 329 6.62 5.13 24.97
N ALA A 330 5.45 4.47 24.97
CA ALA A 330 4.17 5.15 25.05
C ALA A 330 3.83 5.48 26.51
N HIS A 331 4.06 6.73 26.90
CA HIS A 331 3.78 7.26 28.24
C HIS A 331 2.46 8.02 28.34
N GLU A 332 1.90 8.43 27.19
CA GLU A 332 0.71 9.26 27.11
C GLU A 332 -0.42 8.56 26.34
N ILE A 333 -1.65 9.02 26.57
CA ILE A 333 -2.84 8.41 25.97
C ILE A 333 -2.80 8.39 24.43
N ASN A 334 -2.31 9.45 23.79
CA ASN A 334 -2.27 9.51 22.32
C ASN A 334 -1.31 8.46 21.75
N GLY A 335 -0.15 8.28 22.37
CA GLY A 335 0.80 7.22 22.01
C GLY A 335 0.23 5.82 22.24
N LEU A 336 -0.51 5.63 23.33
CA LEU A 336 -1.18 4.36 23.61
C LEU A 336 -2.28 4.06 22.58
N ILE A 337 -3.06 5.06 22.14
CA ILE A 337 -4.06 4.89 21.07
C ILE A 337 -3.36 4.51 19.77
N ALA A 338 -2.34 5.25 19.36
CA ALA A 338 -1.63 5.01 18.10
C ALA A 338 -1.03 3.60 18.05
N ILE A 339 -0.29 3.20 19.09
CA ILE A 339 0.28 1.85 19.18
C ILE A 339 -0.81 0.77 19.25
N SER A 340 -1.93 1.03 19.93
CA SER A 340 -3.07 0.10 19.97
C SER A 340 -3.69 -0.10 18.58
N ILE A 341 -3.83 0.96 17.78
CA ILE A 341 -4.35 0.86 16.39
C ILE A 341 -3.38 0.03 15.54
N VAL A 342 -2.09 0.36 15.56
CA VAL A 342 -1.06 -0.34 14.77
C VAL A 342 -0.98 -1.81 15.17
N TYR A 343 -0.88 -2.11 16.47
CA TYR A 343 -0.84 -3.48 16.95
C TYR A 343 -2.12 -4.25 16.63
N GLY A 344 -3.28 -3.61 16.80
CA GLY A 344 -4.58 -4.18 16.47
C GLY A 344 -4.64 -4.61 15.00
N PHE A 345 -4.20 -3.77 14.08
CA PHE A 345 -4.11 -4.09 12.65
C PHE A 345 -3.12 -5.23 12.38
N LEU A 346 -1.89 -5.15 12.88
CA LEU A 346 -0.85 -6.14 12.56
C LEU A 346 -1.16 -7.53 13.14
N SER A 347 -1.60 -7.58 14.40
CA SER A 347 -1.91 -8.84 15.10
C SER A 347 -3.10 -9.58 14.47
N GLY A 348 -4.01 -8.88 13.80
CA GLY A 348 -5.15 -9.49 13.10
C GLY A 348 -4.72 -10.51 12.05
N GLY A 349 -3.68 -10.19 11.28
CA GLY A 349 -3.15 -11.09 10.26
C GLY A 349 -2.32 -12.21 10.86
N VAL A 350 -1.51 -11.91 11.89
CA VAL A 350 -0.66 -12.89 12.60
C VAL A 350 -1.49 -14.01 13.22
N ILE A 351 -2.67 -13.71 13.77
CA ILE A 351 -3.53 -14.71 14.40
C ILE A 351 -4.33 -15.53 13.37
N ILE A 352 -4.76 -14.92 12.26
CA ILE A 352 -5.71 -15.57 11.33
C ILE A 352 -5.05 -16.31 10.17
N ILE A 353 -3.98 -15.77 9.54
CA ILE A 353 -3.29 -16.40 8.41
C ILE A 353 -2.78 -17.83 8.71
N PRO A 354 -2.38 -18.21 9.94
CA PRO A 354 -1.91 -19.57 10.22
C PRO A 354 -2.93 -20.67 9.92
N GLY A 355 -4.22 -20.43 10.16
CA GLY A 355 -5.29 -21.38 9.84
C GLY A 355 -5.30 -21.81 8.36
N PRO A 356 -5.58 -20.89 7.41
CA PRO A 356 -5.56 -21.22 5.99
C PRO A 356 -4.17 -21.64 5.50
N THR A 357 -3.07 -21.18 6.11
CA THR A 357 -1.71 -21.68 5.80
C THR A 357 -1.53 -23.16 6.17
N ILE A 358 -2.10 -23.62 7.30
CA ILE A 358 -2.09 -25.05 7.65
C ILE A 358 -2.84 -25.87 6.60
N THR A 359 -3.92 -25.32 6.02
CA THR A 359 -4.63 -25.99 4.93
C THR A 359 -3.75 -26.12 3.68
N ASP A 360 -2.88 -25.15 3.40
CA ASP A 360 -1.86 -25.23 2.32
C ASP A 360 -0.75 -26.23 2.62
N LEU A 361 -0.37 -26.36 3.88
CA LEU A 361 0.65 -27.30 4.32
C LEU A 361 0.12 -28.75 4.39
N SER A 362 -1.19 -28.96 4.24
CA SER A 362 -1.82 -30.27 4.34
C SER A 362 -1.86 -30.99 2.99
N PRO A 363 -1.08 -32.08 2.79
CA PRO A 363 -1.05 -32.80 1.50
C PRO A 363 -2.38 -33.49 1.19
N ASN A 364 -3.02 -34.03 2.22
CA ASN A 364 -4.30 -34.70 2.10
C ASN A 364 -5.43 -33.79 2.58
N LYS A 365 -6.30 -33.44 1.63
CA LYS A 365 -7.48 -32.61 1.84
C LYS A 365 -8.51 -33.22 2.82
N ALA A 366 -8.52 -34.55 2.96
CA ALA A 366 -9.40 -35.25 3.90
C ALA A 366 -8.92 -35.19 5.38
N GLU A 367 -7.74 -34.62 5.64
CA GLU A 367 -7.13 -34.54 6.97
C GLU A 367 -6.89 -33.08 7.43
N ILE A 368 -7.49 -32.11 6.72
CA ILE A 368 -7.37 -30.67 7.02
C ILE A 368 -7.88 -30.37 8.43
N GLY A 369 -9.04 -30.91 8.82
CA GLY A 369 -9.63 -30.70 10.14
C GLY A 369 -8.77 -31.26 11.26
N VAL A 370 -8.23 -32.47 11.10
CA VAL A 370 -7.31 -33.09 12.05
C VAL A 370 -6.02 -32.28 12.22
N ARG A 371 -5.42 -31.81 11.12
CA ARG A 371 -4.19 -31.00 11.15
C ARG A 371 -4.44 -29.62 11.77
N LEU A 372 -5.53 -28.94 11.41
CA LEU A 372 -5.96 -27.71 12.10
C LEU A 372 -6.17 -27.97 13.59
N GLY A 373 -6.88 -29.05 13.93
CA GLY A 373 -7.15 -29.44 15.31
C GLY A 373 -5.87 -29.68 16.14
N LEU A 374 -4.91 -30.41 15.59
CA LEU A 374 -3.62 -30.67 16.24
C LEU A 374 -2.78 -29.40 16.39
N ALA A 375 -2.78 -28.52 15.41
CA ALA A 375 -2.08 -27.23 15.49
C ALA A 375 -2.66 -26.35 16.61
N TYR A 376 -3.99 -26.22 16.67
CA TYR A 376 -4.67 -25.44 17.70
C TYR A 376 -4.56 -26.08 19.09
N LEU A 377 -4.53 -27.42 19.20
CA LEU A 377 -4.21 -28.11 20.46
C LEU A 377 -2.88 -27.62 21.05
N VAL A 378 -1.82 -27.57 20.24
CA VAL A 378 -0.49 -27.13 20.71
C VAL A 378 -0.51 -25.63 21.01
N ALA A 379 -1.14 -24.83 20.13
CA ALA A 379 -1.26 -23.39 20.33
C ALA A 379 -2.06 -23.00 21.58
N ALA A 380 -3.01 -23.83 22.02
CA ALA A 380 -3.78 -23.62 23.26
C ALA A 380 -2.87 -23.51 24.49
N PHE A 381 -1.80 -24.30 24.54
CA PHE A 381 -0.81 -24.20 25.61
C PHE A 381 0.02 -22.92 25.51
N GLY A 382 0.33 -22.46 24.30
CA GLY A 382 0.95 -21.16 24.07
C GLY A 382 0.12 -20.02 24.66
N GLY A 383 -1.17 -19.97 24.34
CA GLY A 383 -2.09 -18.97 24.89
C GLY A 383 -2.30 -19.09 26.40
N LEU A 384 -2.30 -20.31 26.94
CA LEU A 384 -2.46 -20.56 28.38
C LEU A 384 -1.26 -20.05 29.19
N PHE A 385 -0.03 -20.29 28.71
CA PHE A 385 1.19 -19.96 29.46
C PHE A 385 1.76 -18.59 29.11
N GLY A 386 1.47 -18.03 27.93
CA GLY A 386 2.04 -16.77 27.46
C GLY A 386 1.76 -15.58 28.38
N ASN A 387 0.49 -15.34 28.72
CA ASN A 387 0.11 -14.20 29.57
C ASN A 387 0.60 -14.34 31.03
N PRO A 388 0.48 -15.50 31.71
CA PRO A 388 1.06 -15.68 33.03
C PRO A 388 2.58 -15.57 33.06
N ALA A 389 3.28 -16.16 32.08
CA ALA A 389 4.74 -16.11 32.01
C ALA A 389 5.24 -14.67 31.82
N THR A 390 4.61 -13.90 30.93
CA THR A 390 4.92 -12.48 30.76
C THR A 390 4.50 -11.64 31.96
N GLY A 391 3.37 -11.95 32.58
CA GLY A 391 2.90 -11.30 33.82
C GLY A 391 3.82 -11.51 35.02
N ALA A 392 4.49 -12.66 35.14
CA ALA A 392 5.47 -12.92 36.19
C ALA A 392 6.74 -12.07 36.08
N ILE A 393 7.03 -11.52 34.89
CA ILE A 393 8.16 -10.64 34.62
C ILE A 393 7.84 -9.19 35.01
N LYS A 394 6.56 -8.89 35.29
CA LYS A 394 6.11 -7.55 35.65
C LYS A 394 6.75 -7.10 36.97
N GLY A 395 7.36 -5.92 36.95
CA GLY A 395 8.00 -5.34 38.12
C GLY A 395 7.02 -4.85 39.21
N GLU A 396 7.58 -4.61 40.40
CA GLU A 396 6.87 -4.05 41.55
C GLU A 396 7.22 -2.57 41.74
N GLY A 397 6.23 -1.76 42.17
CA GLY A 397 6.40 -0.33 42.45
C GLY A 397 5.45 0.57 41.66
N ASN A 398 5.67 1.88 41.75
CA ASN A 398 4.78 2.91 41.20
C ASN A 398 5.06 3.28 39.73
N GLY A 399 6.22 2.91 39.18
CA GLY A 399 6.57 3.22 37.78
C GLY A 399 5.84 2.32 36.79
N ALA A 400 4.95 2.86 35.95
CA ALA A 400 4.22 2.05 34.96
C ALA A 400 5.15 1.41 33.92
N VAL A 401 6.08 2.20 33.39
CA VAL A 401 7.02 1.79 32.33
C VAL A 401 7.95 0.69 32.82
N ASP A 402 8.65 0.92 33.93
CA ASP A 402 9.63 -0.03 34.47
C ASP A 402 8.99 -1.36 34.82
N ASN A 403 7.75 -1.33 35.33
CA ASN A 403 7.01 -2.54 35.66
C ASN A 403 6.61 -3.35 34.43
N PHE A 404 6.18 -2.70 33.35
CA PHE A 404 5.63 -3.39 32.18
C PHE A 404 6.63 -3.60 31.04
N LYS A 405 7.79 -2.92 31.05
CA LYS A 405 8.83 -3.06 30.02
C LYS A 405 9.26 -4.51 29.80
N GLY A 406 9.46 -5.26 30.88
CA GLY A 406 9.81 -6.68 30.80
C GLY A 406 8.70 -7.55 30.19
N VAL A 407 7.43 -7.20 30.43
CA VAL A 407 6.25 -7.88 29.84
C VAL A 407 6.27 -7.74 28.32
N TRP A 408 6.45 -6.51 27.82
CA TRP A 408 6.45 -6.20 26.40
C TRP A 408 7.63 -6.82 25.65
N LEU A 409 8.84 -6.70 26.22
CA LEU A 409 10.06 -7.27 25.63
C LEU A 409 10.06 -8.80 25.64
N CYS A 410 9.47 -9.43 26.67
CA CYS A 410 9.30 -10.88 26.68
C CYS A 410 8.36 -11.34 25.56
N ALA A 411 7.22 -10.67 25.38
CA ALA A 411 6.30 -10.96 24.28
C ALA A 411 6.97 -10.79 22.91
N ALA A 412 7.77 -9.72 22.75
CA ALA A 412 8.55 -9.48 21.53
C ALA A 412 9.57 -10.60 21.27
N ALA A 413 10.30 -11.05 22.31
CA ALA A 413 11.26 -12.14 22.20
C ALA A 413 10.60 -13.49 21.85
N VAL A 414 9.47 -13.82 22.48
CA VAL A 414 8.69 -15.04 22.18
C VAL A 414 8.20 -15.01 20.74
N MET A 415 7.70 -13.86 20.27
CA MET A 415 7.29 -13.70 18.88
C MET A 415 8.49 -13.79 17.92
N GLY A 416 9.66 -13.27 18.30
CA GLY A 416 10.91 -13.42 17.57
C GLY A 416 11.36 -14.87 17.42
N ALA A 417 11.20 -15.68 18.45
CA ALA A 417 11.41 -17.13 18.36
C ALA A 417 10.40 -17.79 17.39
N GLY A 418 9.16 -17.31 17.37
CA GLY A 418 8.15 -17.71 16.37
C GLY A 418 8.57 -17.35 14.94
N VAL A 419 9.13 -16.15 14.74
CA VAL A 419 9.68 -15.72 13.44
C VAL A 419 10.84 -16.62 13.02
N ALA A 420 11.75 -16.98 13.92
CA ALA A 420 12.83 -17.92 13.62
C ALA A 420 12.30 -19.28 13.15
N ALA A 421 11.29 -19.85 13.83
CA ALA A 421 10.63 -21.09 13.41
C ALA A 421 9.90 -20.93 12.06
N LEU A 422 9.25 -19.79 11.82
CA LEU A 422 8.60 -19.49 10.54
C LEU A 422 9.61 -19.40 9.38
N VAL A 423 10.78 -18.80 9.63
CA VAL A 423 11.90 -18.79 8.68
C VAL A 423 12.34 -20.21 8.38
N VAL A 424 12.56 -21.07 9.40
CA VAL A 424 12.89 -22.48 9.18
C VAL A 424 11.82 -23.20 8.35
N THR A 425 10.53 -22.95 8.61
CA THR A 425 9.43 -23.49 7.79
C THR A 425 9.57 -23.08 6.31
N ARG A 426 9.87 -21.80 6.06
CA ARG A 426 10.11 -21.26 4.71
C ARG A 426 11.31 -21.95 4.05
N TRP A 427 12.42 -22.10 4.75
CA TRP A 427 13.62 -22.81 4.26
C TRP A 427 13.32 -24.26 3.88
N LEU A 428 12.59 -24.99 4.73
CA LEU A 428 12.22 -26.39 4.48
C LEU A 428 11.32 -26.57 3.25
N LYS A 429 10.50 -25.57 2.89
CA LYS A 429 9.64 -25.59 1.69
C LYS A 429 10.32 -25.07 0.43
N LEU A 430 11.29 -24.15 0.55
CA LEU A 430 12.04 -23.59 -0.59
C LEU A 430 13.18 -24.50 -1.08
N ALA A 431 13.74 -25.36 -0.24
CA ALA A 431 14.83 -26.28 -0.62
C ALA A 431 14.45 -27.30 -1.72
N THR A 432 13.17 -27.47 -2.05
CA THR A 432 12.69 -28.37 -3.12
C THR A 432 12.44 -27.69 -4.47
N MET A 433 12.55 -26.36 -4.60
CA MET A 433 12.42 -25.65 -5.88
C MET A 433 13.28 -24.38 -5.89
N VAL A 434 14.49 -24.48 -6.48
CA VAL A 434 15.30 -23.42 -7.14
C VAL A 434 15.65 -22.17 -6.28
N PRO A 435 16.86 -21.61 -6.41
CA PRO A 435 17.62 -21.13 -5.26
C PRO A 435 17.16 -19.77 -4.73
N LEU A 436 17.50 -19.60 -3.44
CA LEU A 436 17.34 -18.42 -2.62
C LEU A 436 17.83 -17.13 -3.31
N ASN A 437 16.88 -16.28 -3.68
CA ASN A 437 17.04 -14.83 -3.66
C ASN A 437 16.37 -14.26 -2.41
N ILE A 438 16.78 -14.74 -1.23
CA ILE A 438 16.31 -14.23 0.06
C ILE A 438 17.24 -13.15 0.63
N LEU A 439 18.36 -12.84 -0.04
CA LEU A 439 19.17 -11.67 0.33
C LEU A 439 18.69 -10.34 -0.28
N SER A 440 17.77 -10.35 -1.25
CA SER A 440 17.33 -9.14 -1.95
C SER A 440 16.10 -8.44 -1.34
N LEU A 441 15.60 -8.89 -0.19
CA LEU A 441 14.44 -8.27 0.51
C LEU A 441 14.74 -7.84 1.95
N LEU A 442 15.99 -7.97 2.40
CA LEU A 442 16.49 -7.41 3.67
C LEU A 442 17.61 -6.37 3.47
N TYR A 443 17.92 -6.02 2.21
CA TYR A 443 18.78 -4.90 1.84
C TYR A 443 18.18 -4.08 0.70
N ALA A 444 16.95 -3.59 0.92
CA ALA A 444 16.45 -2.40 0.24
C ALA A 444 15.93 -1.45 1.34
N LEU A 445 16.91 -0.89 2.06
CA LEU A 445 17.01 0.47 2.62
C LEU A 445 15.70 1.22 2.96
N PRO A 446 15.62 1.94 4.11
CA PRO A 446 15.11 3.29 4.02
C PRO A 446 16.06 4.04 3.07
N LEU A 447 15.67 4.29 1.82
CA LEU A 447 16.37 5.28 1.02
C LEU A 447 15.88 6.65 1.48
N THR A 448 16.38 7.07 2.64
CA THR A 448 16.63 8.48 2.91
C THR A 448 18.11 8.68 2.69
N HIS A 449 18.47 9.06 1.46
CA HIS A 449 19.67 9.88 1.27
C HIS A 449 19.18 11.32 1.37
N ALA A 450 19.77 12.15 2.24
CA ALA A 450 19.89 13.54 1.83
C ALA A 450 20.79 13.55 0.60
N ALA A 451 20.77 14.61 -0.17
CA ALA A 451 21.68 14.69 -1.29
C ALA A 451 22.18 16.11 -1.38
N LEU A 452 23.46 16.24 -1.65
CA LEU A 452 23.92 17.33 -2.47
C LEU A 452 23.22 17.21 -3.83
N TYR A 453 22.14 17.95 -4.00
CA TYR A 453 21.47 18.11 -5.29
C TYR A 453 22.14 19.25 -6.04
N HIS A 454 22.82 18.92 -7.13
CA HIS A 454 23.44 19.94 -7.98
C HIS A 454 22.51 20.31 -9.16
N PRO A 455 22.30 21.61 -9.44
CA PRO A 455 22.69 22.78 -8.63
C PRO A 455 21.69 23.10 -7.50
N THR A 456 20.43 22.67 -7.63
CA THR A 456 19.40 22.73 -6.58
C THR A 456 18.54 21.47 -6.59
N PRO A 457 17.85 21.12 -5.48
CA PRO A 457 16.95 19.96 -5.44
C PRO A 457 15.87 19.99 -6.53
N ALA A 458 15.19 21.12 -6.68
CA ALA A 458 14.13 21.32 -7.67
C ALA A 458 14.64 21.09 -9.10
N LEU A 459 15.76 21.73 -9.47
CA LEU A 459 16.29 21.61 -10.83
C LEU A 459 16.82 20.20 -11.11
N SER A 460 17.47 19.58 -10.13
CA SER A 460 18.02 18.23 -10.27
C SER A 460 16.91 17.19 -10.44
N PHE A 461 15.79 17.35 -9.74
CA PHE A 461 14.58 16.52 -9.87
C PHE A 461 13.91 16.67 -11.23
N ILE A 462 13.67 17.91 -11.67
CA ILE A 462 13.03 18.19 -12.95
C ILE A 462 13.89 17.65 -14.11
N GLU A 463 15.20 17.90 -14.10
CA GLU A 463 16.09 17.38 -15.14
C GLU A 463 16.10 15.86 -15.16
N HIS A 464 16.04 15.21 -13.99
CA HIS A 464 15.98 13.77 -13.89
C HIS A 464 14.69 13.20 -14.53
N VAL A 465 13.53 13.84 -14.30
CA VAL A 465 12.27 13.45 -14.95
C VAL A 465 12.35 13.59 -16.48
N LEU A 466 12.98 14.66 -16.97
CA LEU A 466 13.12 14.93 -18.40
C LEU A 466 14.10 13.97 -19.11
N VAL A 467 15.22 13.66 -18.46
CA VAL A 467 16.36 13.01 -19.10
C VAL A 467 16.47 11.52 -18.76
N ASP A 468 16.34 11.15 -17.48
CA ASP A 468 16.47 9.76 -17.01
C ASP A 468 15.09 9.08 -17.02
N ASN A 469 14.60 8.80 -18.23
CA ASN A 469 13.24 8.33 -18.45
C ASN A 469 13.13 6.81 -18.70
N TRP A 470 14.24 6.07 -18.73
CA TRP A 470 14.25 4.62 -18.84
C TRP A 470 15.51 4.00 -18.21
N GLY A 471 15.43 2.72 -17.83
CA GLY A 471 16.58 1.96 -17.30
C GLY A 471 16.85 2.24 -15.81
N ALA A 472 18.12 2.18 -15.43
CA ALA A 472 18.55 2.34 -14.05
C ALA A 472 18.23 3.74 -13.52
N TYR A 473 17.62 3.80 -12.33
CA TYR A 473 17.23 5.04 -11.65
C TYR A 473 16.29 5.90 -12.49
N ALA A 474 15.42 5.32 -13.33
CA ALA A 474 14.45 6.14 -14.05
C ALA A 474 13.45 6.79 -13.07
N SER A 475 13.04 8.03 -13.35
CA SER A 475 12.02 8.75 -12.57
C SER A 475 10.65 8.04 -12.51
N ASN A 476 10.44 7.05 -13.38
CA ASN A 476 9.18 6.35 -13.64
C ASN A 476 8.00 7.25 -14.05
N PHE A 477 8.22 8.55 -14.27
CA PHE A 477 7.18 9.45 -14.76
C PHE A 477 6.73 9.07 -16.17
N SER A 478 7.67 8.73 -17.05
CA SER A 478 7.43 8.23 -18.41
C SER A 478 6.66 6.90 -18.45
N SER A 479 6.64 6.13 -17.36
CA SER A 479 6.03 4.81 -17.32
C SER A 479 4.53 4.83 -17.64
N ALA A 480 3.85 5.95 -17.41
CA ALA A 480 2.42 6.10 -17.71
C ALA A 480 2.13 6.25 -19.21
N ILE A 481 3.13 6.66 -20.00
CA ILE A 481 3.02 6.97 -21.43
C ILE A 481 3.97 6.15 -22.32
N THR A 482 4.64 5.12 -21.77
CA THR A 482 5.54 4.25 -22.56
C THR A 482 5.04 2.81 -22.54
N PRO A 483 4.57 2.23 -23.67
CA PRO A 483 4.45 2.86 -24.99
C PRO A 483 3.35 3.93 -25.01
N CYS A 484 3.39 4.82 -26.00
CA CYS A 484 2.48 5.96 -26.11
C CYS A 484 1.00 5.62 -26.25
N THR A 485 0.64 4.36 -26.46
CA THR A 485 -0.74 3.86 -26.43
C THR A 485 -1.22 3.43 -25.04
N ARG A 486 -0.33 3.47 -24.03
CA ARG A 486 -0.61 3.04 -22.66
C ARG A 486 -1.62 3.96 -21.99
N TYR A 487 -2.38 3.37 -21.06
CA TYR A 487 -3.26 4.11 -20.16
C TYR A 487 -3.18 3.61 -18.72
N VAL A 488 -3.05 4.57 -17.80
CA VAL A 488 -2.99 4.37 -16.35
C VAL A 488 -4.20 5.05 -15.71
N SER A 489 -4.94 4.29 -14.91
CA SER A 489 -6.10 4.76 -14.16
C SER A 489 -5.70 5.34 -12.80
N GLN A 490 -6.62 6.06 -12.15
CA GLN A 490 -6.46 6.63 -10.81
C GLN A 490 -5.99 5.66 -9.71
N THR A 491 -6.16 4.34 -9.91
CA THR A 491 -5.67 3.30 -8.98
C THR A 491 -4.22 2.87 -9.27
N GLY A 492 -3.53 3.53 -10.22
CA GLY A 492 -2.19 3.18 -10.67
C GLY A 492 -2.14 1.90 -11.52
N THR A 493 -3.30 1.30 -11.82
CA THR A 493 -3.40 0.06 -12.60
C THR A 493 -3.51 0.33 -14.08
N MET A 494 -2.82 -0.48 -14.88
CA MET A 494 -2.93 -0.45 -16.34
C MET A 494 -4.33 -0.85 -16.79
N ALA A 495 -5.01 0.03 -17.54
CA ALA A 495 -6.33 -0.22 -18.10
C ALA A 495 -6.22 -0.52 -19.60
N LEU A 496 -5.64 -1.68 -19.91
CA LEU A 496 -5.23 -2.10 -21.26
C LEU A 496 -6.36 -2.11 -22.29
N THR A 497 -7.60 -2.40 -21.88
CA THR A 497 -8.78 -2.45 -22.76
C THR A 497 -9.61 -1.17 -22.73
N SER A 498 -9.09 -0.08 -22.17
CA SER A 498 -9.87 1.16 -22.04
C SER A 498 -10.12 1.85 -23.38
N GLY A 499 -9.21 1.74 -24.35
CA GLY A 499 -9.24 2.56 -25.56
C GLY A 499 -8.81 4.01 -25.33
N ARG A 500 -8.34 4.33 -24.13
CA ARG A 500 -7.80 5.63 -23.71
C ARG A 500 -6.27 5.65 -23.76
N THR A 501 -5.70 6.85 -23.86
CA THR A 501 -4.27 7.08 -24.01
C THR A 501 -3.80 8.14 -23.01
N THR A 502 -2.85 7.82 -22.12
CA THR A 502 -2.40 8.75 -21.08
C THR A 502 -1.74 10.01 -21.66
N SER A 503 -0.89 9.87 -22.68
CA SER A 503 -0.17 11.01 -23.29
C SER A 503 -1.13 12.04 -23.88
N ALA A 504 -2.18 11.59 -24.57
CA ALA A 504 -3.25 12.46 -25.05
C ALA A 504 -4.04 13.11 -23.91
N GLN A 505 -4.27 12.39 -22.80
CA GLN A 505 -4.96 12.95 -21.64
C GLN A 505 -4.15 14.06 -20.95
N TRP A 506 -2.83 13.90 -20.84
CA TRP A 506 -1.97 14.93 -20.27
C TRP A 506 -2.01 16.21 -21.10
N MET A 507 -1.97 16.09 -22.43
CA MET A 507 -2.17 17.24 -23.34
C MET A 507 -3.56 17.86 -23.20
N ARG A 508 -4.60 17.04 -23.00
CA ARG A 508 -5.95 17.54 -22.72
C ARG A 508 -6.02 18.29 -21.40
N VAL A 509 -5.41 17.79 -20.32
CA VAL A 509 -5.39 18.48 -19.03
C VAL A 509 -4.71 19.85 -19.17
N MET A 510 -3.58 19.90 -19.87
CA MET A 510 -2.92 21.16 -20.22
C MET A 510 -3.85 22.10 -20.98
N PHE A 511 -4.54 21.61 -22.02
CA PHE A 511 -5.47 22.45 -22.78
C PHE A 511 -6.54 23.08 -21.88
N HIS A 512 -7.17 22.25 -21.05
CA HIS A 512 -8.27 22.67 -20.18
C HIS A 512 -7.82 23.61 -19.04
N ASP A 513 -6.56 23.56 -18.62
CA ASP A 513 -6.01 24.51 -17.65
C ASP A 513 -5.63 25.83 -18.35
N PHE A 514 -4.84 25.76 -19.43
CA PHE A 514 -4.32 26.95 -20.10
C PHE A 514 -5.39 27.83 -20.72
N VAL A 515 -6.42 27.24 -21.37
CA VAL A 515 -7.38 28.01 -22.19
C VAL A 515 -8.28 28.91 -21.33
N THR A 516 -8.28 28.70 -20.02
CA THR A 516 -8.95 29.58 -19.05
C THR A 516 -8.22 30.91 -18.85
N ALA A 517 -7.02 31.07 -19.42
CA ALA A 517 -6.22 32.28 -19.33
C ALA A 517 -6.95 33.51 -19.86
N ASN A 518 -6.76 34.61 -19.15
CA ASN A 518 -7.01 35.95 -19.63
C ASN A 518 -5.71 36.73 -19.53
N VAL A 519 -4.95 36.74 -20.63
CA VAL A 519 -3.62 37.37 -20.70
C VAL A 519 -3.71 38.87 -20.40
N SER A 520 -4.80 39.53 -20.84
CA SER A 520 -5.01 40.96 -20.59
C SER A 520 -5.27 41.29 -19.11
N ALA A 521 -5.96 40.40 -18.40
CA ALA A 521 -6.22 40.53 -16.97
C ALA A 521 -5.09 39.96 -16.10
N GLY A 522 -4.17 39.20 -16.69
CA GLY A 522 -3.07 38.55 -15.97
C GLY A 522 -3.52 37.38 -15.09
N THR A 523 -4.59 36.67 -15.46
CA THR A 523 -5.19 35.59 -14.65
C THR A 523 -5.31 34.29 -15.45
N GLY A 524 -5.28 33.13 -14.78
CA GLY A 524 -5.36 31.81 -15.41
C GLY A 524 -4.09 31.41 -16.16
N GLY A 525 -4.18 30.39 -17.01
CA GLY A 525 -3.02 29.77 -17.64
C GLY A 525 -2.70 28.42 -17.00
N ILE A 526 -1.45 27.97 -17.09
CA ILE A 526 -1.04 26.75 -16.37
C ILE A 526 -0.79 27.10 -14.90
N ASP A 527 -1.82 26.93 -14.09
CA ASP A 527 -1.83 27.15 -12.64
C ASP A 527 -2.52 26.01 -11.88
N ALA A 528 -2.85 24.90 -12.55
CA ALA A 528 -3.56 23.75 -11.99
C ALA A 528 -4.96 24.08 -11.43
N SER A 529 -5.55 25.21 -11.82
CA SER A 529 -6.93 25.58 -11.45
C SER A 529 -7.95 24.56 -11.96
N ILE A 530 -7.69 23.84 -13.05
CA ILE A 530 -8.52 22.74 -13.56
C ILE A 530 -8.81 21.67 -12.48
N GLY A 531 -7.91 21.52 -11.49
CA GLY A 531 -8.11 20.65 -10.34
C GLY A 531 -9.36 20.99 -9.53
N PHE A 532 -9.76 22.27 -9.47
CA PHE A 532 -10.99 22.73 -8.83
C PHE A 532 -12.23 22.62 -9.72
N GLU A 533 -12.04 22.38 -11.02
CA GLU A 533 -13.05 22.64 -12.03
C GLU A 533 -13.55 21.36 -12.70
N THR A 534 -13.08 20.20 -12.27
CA THR A 534 -13.42 18.90 -12.86
C THR A 534 -14.92 18.55 -12.80
N ALA A 535 -15.67 19.20 -11.90
CA ALA A 535 -17.12 19.03 -11.80
C ALA A 535 -17.93 19.90 -12.79
N ARG A 536 -17.28 20.83 -13.51
CA ARG A 536 -17.96 21.65 -14.53
C ARG A 536 -18.31 20.80 -15.75
N VAL A 537 -19.41 21.16 -16.42
CA VAL A 537 -20.04 20.33 -17.46
C VAL A 537 -19.17 20.13 -18.69
N GLU A 538 -18.29 21.08 -18.97
CA GLU A 538 -17.30 21.07 -20.04
C GLU A 538 -16.12 20.11 -19.76
N ASN A 539 -15.89 19.77 -18.49
CA ASN A 539 -14.77 18.93 -18.04
C ASN A 539 -15.16 17.45 -17.90
N LYS A 540 -15.79 16.89 -18.93
CA LYS A 540 -16.27 15.49 -18.92
C LYS A 540 -15.13 14.46 -18.87
N GLY A 541 -15.42 13.31 -18.29
CA GLY A 541 -14.57 12.11 -18.30
C GLY A 541 -13.51 12.05 -17.20
N SER A 542 -12.95 10.87 -16.99
CA SER A 542 -12.02 10.58 -15.87
C SER A 542 -10.59 11.13 -16.05
N ALA A 543 -10.27 11.76 -17.18
CA ALA A 543 -8.89 12.07 -17.56
C ALA A 543 -8.17 12.96 -16.53
N PHE A 544 -8.89 13.92 -15.95
CA PHE A 544 -8.35 14.81 -14.92
C PHE A 544 -8.03 14.03 -13.64
N ASN A 545 -8.98 13.23 -13.15
CA ASN A 545 -8.80 12.42 -11.94
C ASN A 545 -7.64 11.43 -12.09
N ASP A 546 -7.56 10.74 -13.23
CA ASP A 546 -6.51 9.77 -13.51
C ASP A 546 -5.13 10.45 -13.59
N SER A 547 -5.03 11.60 -14.27
CA SER A 547 -3.77 12.34 -14.43
C SER A 547 -3.28 12.94 -13.11
N PHE A 548 -4.15 13.65 -12.38
CA PHE A 548 -3.79 14.25 -11.10
C PHE A 548 -3.46 13.19 -10.04
N ALA A 549 -4.14 12.05 -10.04
CA ALA A 549 -3.80 10.95 -9.14
C ALA A 549 -2.40 10.40 -9.42
N PHE A 550 -2.01 10.29 -10.70
CA PHE A 550 -0.66 9.87 -11.08
C PHE A 550 0.42 10.90 -10.73
N TRP A 551 0.15 12.19 -10.91
CA TRP A 551 1.11 13.26 -10.65
C TRP A 551 1.30 13.59 -9.17
N ARG A 552 0.27 13.39 -8.34
CA ARG A 552 0.26 13.77 -6.91
C ARG A 552 1.52 13.35 -6.13
N PRO A 553 2.10 12.15 -6.30
CA PRO A 553 3.32 11.74 -5.61
C PRO A 553 4.57 12.54 -5.96
N PHE A 554 4.58 13.23 -7.11
CA PHE A 554 5.71 14.03 -7.58
C PHE A 554 5.69 15.48 -7.04
N VAL A 555 4.58 15.92 -6.44
CA VAL A 555 4.47 17.30 -5.92
C VAL A 555 5.32 17.47 -4.67
N HIS A 556 6.07 18.57 -4.62
CA HIS A 556 6.78 19.03 -3.42
C HIS A 556 7.07 20.54 -3.50
N ASP A 557 7.75 21.10 -2.51
CA ASP A 557 8.08 22.53 -2.39
C ASP A 557 8.91 23.13 -3.56
N GLY A 558 9.52 22.28 -4.39
CA GLY A 558 10.26 22.67 -5.59
C GLY A 558 9.59 22.26 -6.91
N LEU A 559 8.43 21.59 -6.87
CA LEU A 559 7.70 21.13 -8.05
C LEU A 559 6.19 21.17 -7.80
N SER A 560 5.53 22.19 -8.36
CA SER A 560 4.10 22.41 -8.24
C SER A 560 3.28 21.47 -9.14
N MET A 561 1.98 21.33 -8.89
CA MET A 561 1.10 20.58 -9.77
C MET A 561 1.02 21.24 -11.16
N ALA A 562 1.04 22.57 -11.22
CA ALA A 562 1.08 23.35 -12.46
C ALA A 562 2.34 23.05 -13.28
N ASP A 563 3.50 22.91 -12.63
CA ASP A 563 4.72 22.48 -13.30
C ASP A 563 4.61 21.03 -13.83
N LEU A 564 3.93 20.13 -13.11
CA LEU A 564 3.65 18.76 -13.58
C LEU A 564 2.75 18.72 -14.81
N ILE A 565 1.76 19.61 -14.95
CA ILE A 565 0.91 19.72 -16.15
C ILE A 565 1.75 20.08 -17.38
N ALA A 566 2.63 21.08 -17.24
CA ALA A 566 3.54 21.49 -18.30
C ALA A 566 4.56 20.39 -18.64
N LEU A 567 5.15 19.76 -17.61
CA LEU A 567 6.12 18.68 -17.76
C LEU A 567 5.52 17.46 -18.45
N ALA A 568 4.29 17.08 -18.09
CA ALA A 568 3.56 15.99 -18.71
C ALA A 568 3.27 16.22 -20.20
N THR A 569 2.99 17.46 -20.59
CA THR A 569 2.81 17.85 -21.99
C THR A 569 4.11 17.71 -22.78
N VAL A 570 5.20 18.26 -22.23
CA VAL A 570 6.54 18.15 -22.81
C VAL A 570 6.93 16.67 -23.01
N MET A 571 6.72 15.83 -22.00
CA MET A 571 7.04 14.41 -22.09
C MET A 571 6.16 13.65 -23.08
N SER A 572 4.86 13.95 -23.13
CA SER A 572 3.94 13.34 -24.10
C SER A 572 4.35 13.64 -25.54
N ASN A 573 4.73 14.89 -25.84
CA ASN A 573 5.24 15.27 -27.15
C ASN A 573 6.59 14.59 -27.44
N ASN A 574 7.54 14.72 -26.53
CA ASN A 574 8.93 14.28 -26.73
C ASN A 574 9.07 12.75 -26.87
N LEU A 575 8.27 11.98 -26.12
CA LEU A 575 8.33 10.51 -26.13
C LEU A 575 7.48 9.88 -27.24
N CYS A 576 6.45 10.58 -27.73
CA CYS A 576 5.50 10.03 -28.71
C CYS A 576 5.77 10.44 -30.16
N GLY A 577 6.94 10.98 -30.48
CA GLY A 577 7.37 11.23 -31.87
C GLY A 577 7.49 12.71 -32.26
N GLY A 578 7.14 13.62 -31.35
CA GLY A 578 7.26 15.07 -31.53
C GLY A 578 8.71 15.57 -31.58
N ALA A 579 8.87 16.84 -31.95
CA ALA A 579 10.15 17.55 -31.88
C ALA A 579 10.49 17.93 -30.42
N GLN A 580 11.76 18.12 -30.07
CA GLN A 580 12.15 18.41 -28.69
C GLN A 580 11.54 19.73 -28.19
N MET A 581 10.69 19.63 -27.17
CA MET A 581 10.01 20.77 -26.57
C MET A 581 10.77 21.28 -25.33
N PRO A 582 11.09 22.59 -25.23
CA PRO A 582 11.77 23.16 -24.07
C PRO A 582 10.83 23.29 -22.87
N TYR A 583 11.30 22.91 -21.69
CA TYR A 583 10.58 23.05 -20.43
C TYR A 583 11.19 24.17 -19.58
N ARG A 584 10.35 25.08 -19.08
CA ARG A 584 10.70 26.10 -18.07
C ARG A 584 9.94 25.81 -16.78
N ALA A 585 10.57 25.93 -15.63
CA ALA A 585 9.96 25.65 -14.32
C ALA A 585 9.49 26.94 -13.62
N GLY A 586 8.80 26.81 -12.48
CA GLY A 586 8.47 27.92 -11.59
C GLY A 586 7.00 28.31 -11.58
N ARG A 587 6.10 27.44 -12.05
CA ARG A 587 4.65 27.69 -11.97
C ARG A 587 4.16 27.61 -10.54
N THR A 588 3.11 28.37 -10.25
CA THR A 588 2.49 28.42 -8.93
C THR A 588 1.07 27.87 -9.02
N ASP A 589 0.71 26.98 -8.09
CA ASP A 589 -0.63 26.39 -8.04
C ASP A 589 -1.68 27.44 -7.61
N ALA A 590 -2.81 27.44 -8.31
CA ALA A 590 -3.98 28.23 -7.98
C ALA A 590 -4.56 27.80 -6.63
N THR A 591 -5.14 28.76 -5.91
CA THR A 591 -5.74 28.50 -4.58
C THR A 591 -7.27 28.41 -4.62
N GLU A 592 -7.87 28.76 -5.75
CA GLU A 592 -9.30 28.71 -6.00
C GLU A 592 -9.58 28.41 -7.49
N ALA A 593 -10.83 28.06 -7.80
CA ALA A 593 -11.28 27.91 -9.19
C ALA A 593 -11.28 29.26 -9.93
N GLY A 594 -11.02 29.22 -11.24
CA GLY A 594 -11.15 30.37 -12.13
C GLY A 594 -12.58 30.89 -12.16
N ARG A 595 -12.80 32.15 -11.75
CA ARG A 595 -14.15 32.70 -11.54
C ARG A 595 -14.93 33.01 -12.83
N THR A 596 -14.28 33.03 -13.98
CA THR A 596 -14.81 33.72 -15.17
C THR A 596 -14.63 33.00 -16.50
N THR A 597 -13.97 31.84 -16.54
CA THR A 597 -13.57 31.19 -17.79
C THR A 597 -13.82 29.68 -17.72
N GLY A 598 -14.75 29.19 -18.54
CA GLY A 598 -14.88 27.78 -18.86
C GLY A 598 -13.91 27.38 -19.97
N VAL A 599 -14.15 26.23 -20.59
CA VAL A 599 -13.44 25.78 -21.79
C VAL A 599 -14.44 25.52 -22.92
N PRO A 600 -14.04 25.63 -24.20
CA PRO A 600 -14.95 25.31 -25.30
C PRO A 600 -15.35 23.83 -25.27
N ALA A 601 -16.65 23.56 -25.35
CA ALA A 601 -17.22 22.22 -25.49
C ALA A 601 -17.39 21.86 -26.98
N PRO A 602 -17.55 20.58 -27.35
CA PRO A 602 -17.77 20.17 -28.74
C PRO A 602 -18.96 20.85 -29.41
N GLU A 603 -19.98 21.24 -28.65
CA GLU A 603 -21.17 21.97 -29.09
C GLU A 603 -21.02 23.50 -29.12
N THR A 604 -19.96 24.05 -28.55
CA THR A 604 -19.71 25.51 -28.51
C THR A 604 -19.57 26.05 -29.94
N ASP A 605 -20.19 27.22 -30.20
CA ASP A 605 -20.12 27.84 -31.52
C ASP A 605 -18.73 28.40 -31.83
N LEU A 606 -18.49 28.72 -33.10
CA LEU A 606 -17.18 29.15 -33.57
C LEU A 606 -16.77 30.50 -32.97
N GLU A 607 -17.69 31.44 -32.83
CA GLU A 607 -17.38 32.79 -32.33
C GLU A 607 -16.97 32.72 -30.86
N GLU A 608 -17.74 32.00 -30.06
CA GLU A 608 -17.43 31.77 -28.65
C GLU A 608 -16.13 30.97 -28.48
N THR A 609 -15.90 29.93 -29.30
CA THR A 609 -14.64 29.16 -29.31
C THR A 609 -13.44 30.07 -29.55
N LEU A 610 -13.50 30.94 -30.58
CA LEU A 610 -12.41 31.86 -30.88
C LEU A 610 -12.18 32.90 -29.77
N LEU A 611 -13.22 33.33 -29.06
CA LEU A 611 -13.09 34.21 -27.89
C LEU A 611 -12.34 33.53 -26.73
N PHE A 612 -12.47 32.21 -26.54
CA PHE A 612 -11.64 31.49 -25.55
C PHE A 612 -10.16 31.58 -25.91
N PHE A 613 -9.80 31.27 -27.15
CA PHE A 613 -8.41 31.34 -27.63
C PHE A 613 -7.85 32.77 -27.61
N GLU A 614 -8.62 33.75 -28.07
CA GLU A 614 -8.17 35.15 -28.13
C GLU A 614 -7.80 35.69 -26.74
N ARG A 615 -8.62 35.39 -25.72
CA ARG A 615 -8.32 35.78 -24.32
C ARG A 615 -7.05 35.11 -23.79
N ALA A 616 -6.78 33.87 -24.22
CA ALA A 616 -5.58 33.14 -23.89
C ALA A 616 -4.36 33.59 -24.71
N GLY A 617 -4.52 34.55 -25.64
CA GLY A 617 -3.44 35.09 -26.47
C GLY A 617 -3.16 34.29 -27.74
N PHE A 618 -4.16 33.57 -28.25
CA PHE A 618 -4.09 32.74 -29.45
C PHE A 618 -5.09 33.27 -30.48
N ASP A 619 -4.61 33.65 -31.67
CA ASP A 619 -5.50 34.07 -32.74
C ASP A 619 -6.19 32.88 -33.42
N LYS A 620 -6.97 33.14 -34.48
CA LYS A 620 -7.68 32.07 -35.21
C LYS A 620 -6.74 31.04 -35.84
N VAL A 621 -5.59 31.46 -36.37
CA VAL A 621 -4.61 30.56 -36.99
C VAL A 621 -3.96 29.71 -35.91
N ASP A 622 -3.61 30.32 -34.77
CA ASP A 622 -3.10 29.63 -33.59
C ASP A 622 -4.13 28.61 -33.05
N ALA A 623 -5.42 28.96 -33.02
CA ALA A 623 -6.49 28.08 -32.55
C ALA A 623 -6.63 26.82 -33.42
N ILE A 624 -6.64 26.99 -34.75
CA ILE A 624 -6.64 25.87 -35.71
C ILE A 624 -5.39 25.01 -35.50
N GLY A 625 -4.22 25.64 -35.42
CA GLY A 625 -2.95 24.95 -35.24
C GLY A 625 -2.86 24.16 -33.94
N LEU A 626 -3.23 24.77 -32.81
CA LEU A 626 -3.16 24.12 -31.49
C LEU A 626 -4.14 22.95 -31.41
N THR A 627 -5.32 23.08 -32.00
CA THR A 627 -6.31 21.98 -32.11
C THR A 627 -5.74 20.82 -32.93
N ALA A 628 -5.18 21.11 -34.10
CA ALA A 628 -4.52 20.10 -34.93
C ALA A 628 -3.39 19.39 -34.17
N CYS A 629 -2.56 20.13 -33.44
CA CYS A 629 -1.46 19.58 -32.65
C CYS A 629 -1.94 18.69 -31.50
N GLY A 630 -2.99 19.10 -30.78
CA GLY A 630 -3.57 18.32 -29.69
C GLY A 630 -4.25 17.03 -30.14
N HIS A 631 -4.74 16.98 -31.38
CA HIS A 631 -5.44 15.83 -31.96
C HIS A 631 -4.56 14.93 -32.84
N THR A 632 -3.24 15.15 -32.83
CA THR A 632 -2.27 14.19 -33.41
C THR A 632 -2.23 12.86 -32.66
N ILE A 633 -2.70 12.81 -31.41
CA ILE A 633 -2.62 11.63 -30.56
C ILE A 633 -3.91 11.41 -29.79
N GLY A 634 -4.29 10.15 -29.60
CA GLY A 634 -5.42 9.76 -28.79
C GLY A 634 -6.75 9.60 -29.54
N SER A 635 -7.84 9.82 -28.82
CA SER A 635 -9.20 9.48 -29.24
C SER A 635 -10.23 10.26 -28.42
N VAL A 636 -11.45 10.35 -28.96
CA VAL A 636 -12.65 10.73 -28.19
C VAL A 636 -13.37 9.47 -27.74
N HIS A 637 -13.98 9.47 -26.56
CA HIS A 637 -14.57 8.29 -25.94
C HIS A 637 -16.09 8.43 -25.76
N HIS A 638 -16.84 7.41 -26.14
CA HIS A 638 -18.29 7.34 -25.91
C HIS A 638 -18.64 7.59 -24.43
N GLY A 639 -17.87 7.01 -23.50
CA GLY A 639 -18.12 7.17 -22.06
C GLY A 639 -18.07 8.61 -21.53
N GLY A 640 -17.45 9.55 -22.27
CA GLY A 640 -17.46 10.98 -21.93
C GLY A 640 -18.28 11.83 -22.90
N PHE A 641 -18.37 11.41 -24.16
CA PHE A 641 -19.00 12.16 -25.25
C PHE A 641 -19.85 11.25 -26.15
N PRO A 642 -20.99 10.74 -25.65
CA PRO A 642 -21.84 9.80 -26.39
C PRO A 642 -22.47 10.43 -27.65
N GLU A 643 -22.60 11.76 -27.67
CA GLU A 643 -23.08 12.53 -28.84
C GLU A 643 -22.01 12.74 -29.92
N VAL A 644 -20.73 12.49 -29.59
CA VAL A 644 -19.60 12.57 -30.52
C VAL A 644 -19.25 11.19 -31.08
N VAL A 645 -19.24 10.16 -30.21
CA VAL A 645 -18.88 8.80 -30.57
C VAL A 645 -20.04 7.87 -30.26
N ASP A 646 -20.45 7.08 -31.25
CA ASP A 646 -21.55 6.13 -31.13
C ASP A 646 -21.21 4.96 -30.18
N GLU A 647 -22.23 4.36 -29.56
CA GLU A 647 -22.07 3.24 -28.62
C GLU A 647 -21.43 2.01 -29.29
N SER A 648 -21.54 1.85 -30.61
CA SER A 648 -20.90 0.75 -31.36
C SER A 648 -19.38 0.68 -31.22
N PHE A 649 -18.71 1.75 -30.80
CA PHE A 649 -17.27 1.75 -30.51
C PHE A 649 -16.94 1.04 -29.19
N VAL A 650 -17.91 0.87 -28.29
CA VAL A 650 -17.73 0.20 -27.00
C VAL A 650 -17.65 -1.32 -27.21
N THR A 651 -16.45 -1.87 -27.06
CA THR A 651 -16.19 -3.31 -27.17
C THR A 651 -15.46 -3.84 -25.94
N PRO A 652 -15.36 -5.16 -25.73
CA PRO A 652 -14.57 -5.72 -24.63
C PRO A 652 -13.09 -5.27 -24.63
N GLU A 653 -12.52 -4.99 -25.80
CA GLU A 653 -11.16 -4.48 -26.00
C GLU A 653 -11.08 -2.94 -26.07
N ASN A 654 -12.22 -2.25 -26.11
CA ASN A 654 -12.36 -0.79 -26.19
C ASN A 654 -13.48 -0.31 -25.25
N THR A 655 -13.33 -0.58 -23.96
CA THR A 655 -14.40 -0.44 -22.95
C THR A 655 -14.90 0.99 -22.73
N ASN A 656 -14.16 2.03 -23.12
CA ASN A 656 -14.66 3.40 -23.09
C ASN A 656 -15.19 3.89 -24.46
N GLY A 657 -15.16 3.04 -25.49
CA GLY A 657 -15.59 3.38 -26.85
C GLY A 657 -14.74 4.48 -27.46
N GLY A 658 -13.41 4.34 -27.44
CA GLY A 658 -12.49 5.28 -28.07
C GLY A 658 -12.54 5.24 -29.60
N SER A 659 -12.79 6.38 -30.23
CA SER A 659 -12.63 6.63 -31.66
C SER A 659 -11.43 7.55 -31.89
N ASN A 660 -10.42 7.06 -32.59
CA ASN A 660 -9.14 7.74 -32.77
C ASN A 660 -9.25 8.94 -33.72
N PHE A 661 -8.37 9.93 -33.53
CA PHE A 661 -8.30 11.10 -34.41
C PHE A 661 -7.74 10.77 -35.79
N ASP A 662 -6.76 9.86 -35.86
CA ASP A 662 -6.19 9.34 -37.09
C ASP A 662 -5.88 7.84 -36.95
N THR A 663 -5.30 7.24 -38.00
CA THR A 663 -4.91 5.82 -37.99
C THR A 663 -3.69 5.52 -37.11
N THR A 664 -3.04 6.53 -36.55
CA THR A 664 -1.77 6.49 -35.82
C THR A 664 -1.90 6.96 -34.36
N ARG A 665 -2.99 6.56 -33.68
CA ARG A 665 -3.40 6.86 -32.27
C ARG A 665 -2.32 7.19 -31.22
N GLY A 666 -1.12 6.61 -31.29
CA GLY A 666 -0.04 6.78 -30.30
C GLY A 666 1.20 7.51 -30.83
N VAL A 667 1.12 8.13 -32.01
CA VAL A 667 2.25 8.76 -32.70
C VAL A 667 1.92 10.23 -32.95
N PHE A 668 2.81 11.11 -32.53
CA PHE A 668 2.68 12.56 -32.70
C PHE A 668 3.21 12.94 -34.10
N ASP A 669 2.33 12.97 -35.09
CA ASP A 669 2.65 13.13 -36.51
C ASP A 669 1.60 13.98 -37.26
N PRO A 670 1.81 14.37 -38.55
CA PRO A 670 0.85 15.20 -39.28
C PRO A 670 -0.32 14.42 -39.90
N ASN A 671 -0.51 13.14 -39.58
CA ASN A 671 -1.45 12.26 -40.28
C ASN A 671 -2.92 12.69 -40.09
N VAL A 672 -3.27 13.24 -38.92
CA VAL A 672 -4.59 13.84 -38.65
C VAL A 672 -5.03 14.87 -39.70
N LEU A 673 -4.10 15.72 -40.17
CA LEU A 673 -4.37 16.73 -41.21
C LEU A 673 -4.51 16.09 -42.59
N GLY A 674 -3.66 15.12 -42.90
CA GLY A 674 -3.68 14.41 -44.18
C GLY A 674 -4.95 13.59 -44.37
N GLU A 675 -5.39 12.88 -43.33
CA GLU A 675 -6.63 12.12 -43.31
C GLU A 675 -7.86 13.02 -43.46
N TYR A 676 -7.87 14.18 -42.77
CA TYR A 676 -8.91 15.19 -42.92
C TYR A 676 -9.01 15.72 -44.36
N LEU A 677 -7.92 16.26 -44.92
CA LEU A 677 -7.92 16.89 -46.24
C LEU A 677 -8.24 15.92 -47.38
N ASN A 678 -7.78 14.67 -47.27
CA ASN A 678 -7.97 13.65 -48.30
C ASN A 678 -9.24 12.82 -48.11
N GLY A 679 -9.93 12.96 -46.97
CA GLY A 679 -11.09 12.14 -46.63
C GLY A 679 -10.79 10.65 -46.45
N THR A 680 -9.57 10.31 -46.04
CA THR A 680 -9.07 8.94 -45.86
C THR A 680 -9.00 8.55 -44.37
N GLY A 681 -8.84 7.25 -44.08
CA GLY A 681 -8.65 6.78 -42.69
C GLY A 681 -9.81 7.18 -41.78
N ASN A 682 -9.48 7.79 -40.64
CA ASN A 682 -10.42 8.32 -39.65
C ASN A 682 -10.83 9.78 -39.94
N LYS A 683 -10.38 10.37 -41.05
CA LYS A 683 -10.82 11.68 -41.58
C LYS A 683 -10.65 12.84 -40.59
N GLY A 684 -9.59 12.81 -39.78
CA GLY A 684 -9.35 13.81 -38.73
C GLY A 684 -10.16 13.58 -37.45
N GLY A 685 -10.90 12.48 -37.36
CA GLY A 685 -11.49 12.00 -36.12
C GLY A 685 -12.97 12.31 -35.94
N PRO A 686 -13.54 11.94 -34.79
CA PRO A 686 -14.98 12.04 -34.54
C PRO A 686 -15.46 13.48 -34.34
N LEU A 687 -14.58 14.44 -34.03
CA LEU A 687 -14.91 15.87 -33.99
C LEU A 687 -14.98 16.51 -35.39
N VAL A 688 -14.66 15.76 -36.44
CA VAL A 688 -14.95 16.10 -37.85
C VAL A 688 -16.14 15.29 -38.36
N THR A 689 -16.21 14.02 -37.96
CA THR A 689 -17.09 13.02 -38.59
C THR A 689 -18.33 12.64 -37.81
N SER A 690 -18.57 13.23 -36.62
CA SER A 690 -19.73 12.91 -35.78
C SER A 690 -21.04 12.92 -36.58
N TYR A 691 -21.97 12.04 -36.21
CA TYR A 691 -23.32 12.00 -36.78
C TYR A 691 -24.15 13.24 -36.39
N ASN A 692 -23.77 13.94 -35.32
CA ASN A 692 -24.38 15.18 -34.89
C ASN A 692 -23.57 16.38 -35.39
N ASP A 693 -24.17 17.18 -36.29
CA ASP A 693 -23.51 18.35 -36.89
C ASP A 693 -23.07 19.39 -35.85
N THR A 694 -23.81 19.54 -34.74
CA THR A 694 -23.42 20.48 -33.68
C THR A 694 -22.18 20.02 -32.93
N MET A 695 -21.84 18.74 -32.97
CA MET A 695 -20.68 18.16 -32.27
C MET A 695 -19.39 18.16 -33.09
N LYS A 696 -19.43 18.65 -34.33
CA LYS A 696 -18.28 18.71 -35.23
C LYS A 696 -17.38 19.93 -34.98
N SER A 697 -16.82 20.06 -33.76
CA SER A 697 -16.03 21.24 -33.36
C SER A 697 -14.83 21.50 -34.24
N ASP A 698 -14.07 20.44 -34.56
CA ASP A 698 -12.84 20.55 -35.34
C ASP A 698 -13.16 20.95 -36.77
N LEU A 699 -14.21 20.38 -37.37
CA LEU A 699 -14.65 20.76 -38.72
C LEU A 699 -15.00 22.25 -38.78
N ARG A 700 -15.79 22.75 -37.81
CA ARG A 700 -16.16 24.17 -37.77
C ARG A 700 -14.94 25.08 -37.64
N LEU A 701 -13.96 24.69 -36.83
CA LEU A 701 -12.73 25.46 -36.65
C LEU A 701 -11.84 25.42 -37.89
N TYR A 702 -11.64 24.24 -38.49
CA TYR A 702 -10.84 24.06 -39.71
C TYR A 702 -11.44 24.78 -40.92
N GLU A 703 -12.76 24.79 -41.08
CA GLU A 703 -13.42 25.49 -42.19
C GLU A 703 -13.56 27.00 -41.98
N SER A 704 -13.30 27.52 -40.76
CA SER A 704 -13.47 28.94 -40.40
C SER A 704 -12.58 29.93 -41.18
N ASP A 705 -11.55 29.42 -41.86
CA ASP A 705 -10.68 30.17 -42.75
C ASP A 705 -10.64 29.58 -44.17
N LYS A 706 -11.64 28.75 -44.51
CA LYS A 706 -11.72 27.98 -45.76
C LYS A 706 -10.60 26.94 -45.88
N ASN A 707 -10.23 26.29 -44.77
CA ASN A 707 -9.16 25.29 -44.66
C ASN A 707 -7.76 25.83 -45.01
N ALA A 708 -7.56 27.15 -45.05
CA ALA A 708 -6.30 27.76 -45.47
C ALA A 708 -5.16 27.37 -44.52
N THR A 709 -5.40 27.46 -43.20
CA THR A 709 -4.41 27.08 -42.18
C THR A 709 -4.13 25.58 -42.19
N VAL A 710 -5.15 24.73 -42.30
CA VAL A 710 -4.97 23.26 -42.36
C VAL A 710 -4.14 22.85 -43.58
N HIS A 711 -4.41 23.45 -44.76
CA HIS A 711 -3.57 23.24 -45.94
C HIS A 711 -2.13 23.72 -45.73
N ALA A 712 -1.94 24.87 -45.09
CA ALA A 712 -0.61 25.40 -44.80
C ALA A 712 0.17 24.49 -43.83
N LEU A 713 -0.46 24.01 -42.76
CA LEU A 713 0.13 23.10 -41.79
C LEU A 713 0.51 21.75 -42.43
N PHE A 714 -0.38 21.16 -43.23
CA PHE A 714 -0.08 19.89 -43.90
C PHE A 714 1.05 20.03 -44.92
N ALA A 715 1.12 21.16 -45.64
CA ALA A 715 2.19 21.44 -46.59
C ALA A 715 3.59 21.55 -45.95
N GLN A 716 3.69 21.77 -44.63
CA GLN A 716 4.96 21.80 -43.91
C GLN A 716 5.61 20.41 -43.76
N GLY A 717 4.88 19.32 -43.97
CA GLY A 717 5.37 17.97 -43.74
C GLY A 717 5.86 17.80 -42.30
N THR A 718 7.12 17.43 -42.11
CA THR A 718 7.73 17.31 -40.76
C THR A 718 7.84 18.63 -40.00
N GLY A 719 7.82 19.77 -40.70
CA GLY A 719 7.84 21.10 -40.06
C GLY A 719 6.58 21.42 -39.25
N PHE A 720 5.49 20.67 -39.46
CA PHE A 720 4.30 20.71 -38.62
C PHE A 720 4.64 20.48 -37.13
N LEU A 721 5.60 19.61 -36.84
CA LEU A 721 5.98 19.32 -35.44
C LEU A 721 6.67 20.50 -34.77
N ASP A 722 7.42 21.30 -35.53
CA ASP A 722 8.06 22.52 -35.02
C ASP A 722 6.99 23.57 -34.69
N THR A 723 5.98 23.71 -35.56
CA THR A 723 4.79 24.53 -35.28
C THR A 723 4.07 24.08 -34.02
N CYS A 724 3.90 22.76 -33.82
CA CYS A 724 3.29 22.23 -32.60
C CYS A 724 4.12 22.52 -31.35
N VAL A 725 5.44 22.39 -31.43
CA VAL A 725 6.33 22.77 -30.32
C VAL A 725 6.18 24.25 -30.00
N GLU A 726 6.13 25.13 -31.01
CA GLU A 726 5.95 26.58 -30.80
C GLU A 726 4.61 26.88 -30.09
N LEU A 727 3.50 26.41 -30.64
CA LEU A 727 2.16 26.68 -30.13
C LEU A 727 1.95 26.08 -28.73
N MET A 728 2.32 24.81 -28.53
CA MET A 728 2.21 24.18 -27.21
C MET A 728 3.18 24.82 -26.21
N SER A 729 4.34 25.31 -26.63
CA SER A 729 5.28 26.01 -25.73
C SER A 729 4.70 27.35 -25.28
N ARG A 730 4.06 28.09 -26.18
CA ARG A 730 3.31 29.30 -25.82
C ARG A 730 2.19 28.96 -24.83
N ALA A 731 1.45 27.87 -25.05
CA ALA A 731 0.35 27.46 -24.20
C ALA A 731 0.85 27.10 -22.78
N ILE A 732 1.84 26.21 -22.66
CA ILE A 732 2.35 25.82 -21.34
C ILE A 732 3.02 26.98 -20.58
N ASN A 733 3.61 27.95 -21.29
CA ASN A 733 4.27 29.11 -20.70
C ASN A 733 3.32 30.29 -20.44
N THR A 734 2.03 30.16 -20.78
CA THR A 734 1.01 31.12 -20.38
C THR A 734 0.70 30.90 -18.90
N VAL A 735 1.07 31.87 -18.06
CA VAL A 735 0.97 31.81 -16.59
C VAL A 735 0.39 33.11 -16.03
N PRO A 736 -0.16 33.11 -14.80
CA PRO A 736 -0.69 34.31 -14.17
C PRO A 736 0.36 35.43 -14.00
N ALA A 737 -0.12 36.67 -13.90
CA ALA A 737 0.74 37.81 -13.64
C ALA A 737 1.47 37.66 -12.30
N GLY A 738 2.77 37.96 -12.29
CA GLY A 738 3.63 37.82 -11.11
C GLY A 738 4.35 36.47 -11.00
N VAL A 739 4.03 35.49 -11.84
CA VAL A 739 4.80 34.26 -11.98
C VAL A 739 5.94 34.48 -12.98
N GLN A 740 7.18 34.18 -12.57
CA GLN A 740 8.34 34.26 -13.44
C GLN A 740 8.92 32.86 -13.67
N LEU A 741 8.85 32.40 -14.92
CA LEU A 741 9.40 31.12 -15.30
C LEU A 741 10.94 31.18 -15.42
N SER A 742 11.58 30.05 -15.13
CA SER A 742 13.02 29.90 -15.25
C SER A 742 13.50 29.94 -16.71
N GLU A 743 14.82 29.95 -16.90
CA GLU A 743 15.40 29.51 -18.18
C GLU A 743 15.06 28.05 -18.48
N PRO A 744 15.10 27.61 -19.75
CA PRO A 744 14.82 26.24 -20.10
C PRO A 744 15.75 25.28 -19.37
N VAL A 745 15.19 24.23 -18.81
CA VAL A 745 15.95 23.19 -18.11
C VAL A 745 16.75 22.38 -19.14
N THR A 746 18.07 22.38 -18.99
CA THR A 746 18.99 21.64 -19.86
C THR A 746 19.54 20.42 -19.14
N ALA A 747 19.80 19.35 -19.89
CA ALA A 747 20.41 18.14 -19.33
C ALA A 747 21.79 18.42 -18.72
N ILE A 748 22.08 17.79 -17.59
CA ILE A 748 23.31 17.99 -16.83
C ILE A 748 24.26 16.83 -17.10
N LEU A 749 25.37 17.11 -17.79
CA LEU A 749 26.32 16.06 -18.22
C LEU A 749 26.98 15.32 -17.06
N ILE A 750 27.31 16.03 -15.98
CA ILE A 750 27.88 15.47 -14.76
C ILE A 750 27.16 16.06 -13.56
N LYS A 751 26.57 15.20 -12.72
CA LYS A 751 26.01 15.64 -11.44
C LYS A 751 26.20 14.60 -10.34
N PRO A 752 26.50 15.02 -9.10
CA PRO A 752 26.32 14.17 -7.94
C PRO A 752 24.83 13.88 -7.70
N ILE A 753 24.55 12.66 -7.26
CA ILE A 753 23.24 12.16 -6.87
C ILE A 753 23.40 11.57 -5.47
N ASN A 754 22.51 11.94 -4.55
CA ASN A 754 22.45 11.37 -3.21
C ASN A 754 23.79 11.43 -2.45
N VAL A 755 24.56 12.52 -2.64
CA VAL A 755 25.83 12.71 -1.95
C VAL A 755 25.60 13.31 -0.56
N THR A 756 25.84 12.52 0.48
CA THR A 756 25.62 12.90 1.89
C THR A 756 26.64 12.42 2.86
N TYR A 757 26.77 13.20 3.92
CA TYR A 757 27.39 12.76 5.17
C TYR A 757 26.46 11.87 5.98
N ASP A 758 27.02 10.80 6.54
CA ASP A 758 26.36 9.92 7.50
C ASP A 758 27.41 9.32 8.46
N PHE A 759 26.98 8.46 9.38
CA PHE A 759 27.86 7.71 10.27
C PHE A 759 27.74 6.22 10.02
N ASN A 760 28.86 5.50 10.04
CA ASN A 760 28.84 4.03 9.98
C ASN A 760 28.51 3.40 11.34
N GLU A 761 28.48 2.06 11.41
CA GLU A 761 28.19 1.30 12.64
C GLU A 761 29.16 1.61 13.80
N ASP A 762 30.40 2.02 13.49
CA ASP A 762 31.42 2.42 14.48
C ASP A 762 31.30 3.90 14.89
N GLY A 763 30.30 4.63 14.39
CA GLY A 763 30.10 6.05 14.64
C GLY A 763 31.11 6.97 13.94
N LYS A 764 31.76 6.48 12.87
CA LYS A 764 32.72 7.25 12.06
C LYS A 764 32.04 7.95 10.90
N LEU A 765 32.48 9.18 10.62
CA LEU A 765 31.95 9.98 9.52
C LEU A 765 32.23 9.30 8.17
N MET A 766 31.19 9.27 7.32
CA MET A 766 31.20 8.73 5.97
C MET A 766 30.62 9.78 5.01
N LEU A 767 31.10 9.82 3.77
CA LEU A 767 30.50 10.54 2.65
C LEU A 767 30.15 9.54 1.55
N ASN A 768 28.86 9.36 1.30
CA ASN A 768 28.34 8.37 0.35
C ASN A 768 27.56 9.07 -0.76
N GLY A 769 27.57 8.51 -1.97
CA GLY A 769 26.68 8.94 -3.04
C GLY A 769 27.10 8.39 -4.40
N LYS A 770 26.59 9.00 -5.48
CA LYS A 770 26.87 8.59 -6.85
C LYS A 770 27.21 9.77 -7.73
N ILE A 771 28.06 9.57 -8.73
CA ILE A 771 28.22 10.51 -9.83
C ILE A 771 27.46 9.99 -11.04
N ARG A 772 26.52 10.79 -11.54
CA ARG A 772 25.77 10.53 -12.77
C ARG A 772 26.46 11.20 -13.94
N ILE A 773 26.76 10.42 -14.97
CA ILE A 773 27.33 10.89 -16.22
C ILE A 773 26.32 10.63 -17.35
N LEU A 774 25.88 11.70 -18.01
CA LEU A 774 25.13 11.60 -19.25
C LEU A 774 26.08 11.65 -20.44
N THR A 775 26.15 10.56 -21.19
CA THR A 775 26.98 10.44 -22.37
C THR A 775 26.12 10.62 -23.63
N PRO A 776 26.44 11.55 -24.54
CA PRO A 776 25.70 11.73 -25.79
C PRO A 776 25.65 10.46 -26.64
N ALA A 777 24.61 10.34 -27.48
CA ALA A 777 24.48 9.22 -28.39
C ALA A 777 25.72 9.07 -29.32
N GLY A 778 26.23 7.86 -29.45
CA GLY A 778 27.39 7.55 -30.30
C GLY A 778 28.77 7.77 -29.64
N VAL A 779 28.82 8.30 -28.42
CA VAL A 779 30.06 8.42 -27.62
C VAL A 779 30.09 7.29 -26.59
N PRO A 780 31.21 6.55 -26.41
CA PRO A 780 31.31 5.53 -25.38
C PRO A 780 31.39 6.17 -23.98
N PRO A 781 30.66 5.65 -22.97
CA PRO A 781 30.73 6.17 -21.61
C PRO A 781 32.12 5.88 -20.98
N PRO A 782 32.57 6.72 -20.03
CA PRO A 782 33.85 6.51 -19.36
C PRO A 782 33.87 5.20 -18.56
N SER A 783 35.00 4.50 -18.55
CA SER A 783 35.14 3.24 -17.79
C SER A 783 35.47 3.43 -16.31
N SER A 784 35.91 4.63 -15.92
CA SER A 784 36.19 5.01 -14.53
C SER A 784 36.28 6.52 -14.39
N LEU A 785 36.10 7.01 -13.17
CA LEU A 785 36.33 8.40 -12.77
C LEU A 785 37.24 8.44 -11.54
N ASN A 786 37.79 9.62 -11.23
CA ASN A 786 38.50 9.89 -9.99
C ASN A 786 37.74 10.97 -9.21
N ILE A 787 37.62 10.76 -7.89
CA ILE A 787 37.18 11.75 -6.93
C ILE A 787 38.39 12.21 -6.14
N ARG A 788 38.60 13.54 -6.06
CA ARG A 788 39.59 14.14 -5.15
C ARG A 788 38.89 14.95 -4.07
N ILE A 789 39.14 14.62 -2.81
CA ILE A 789 38.66 15.37 -1.64
C ILE A 789 39.85 15.67 -0.73
N ASN A 790 40.00 16.93 -0.34
CA ASN A 790 41.22 17.41 0.33
C ASN A 790 42.48 17.01 -0.45
N GLN A 791 43.39 16.23 0.14
CA GLN A 791 44.61 15.70 -0.50
C GLN A 791 44.48 14.24 -0.97
N HIS A 792 43.29 13.64 -0.86
CA HIS A 792 43.07 12.22 -1.14
C HIS A 792 42.35 12.04 -2.47
N GLU A 793 42.79 11.06 -3.24
CA GLU A 793 42.22 10.69 -4.53
C GLU A 793 41.72 9.25 -4.48
N THR A 794 40.53 9.02 -5.00
CA THR A 794 39.87 7.70 -5.05
C THR A 794 39.31 7.47 -6.44
N LYS A 795 39.67 6.33 -7.05
CA LYS A 795 39.13 5.90 -8.34
C LYS A 795 37.80 5.17 -8.12
N ILE A 796 36.81 5.48 -8.96
CA ILE A 796 35.46 4.90 -8.91
C ILE A 796 35.09 4.29 -10.26
N GLU A 797 34.28 3.24 -10.23
CA GLU A 797 33.87 2.44 -11.39
C GLU A 797 32.35 2.52 -11.59
N PRO A 798 31.86 2.38 -12.84
CA PRO A 798 30.44 2.48 -13.12
C PRO A 798 29.68 1.22 -12.68
N GLU A 799 28.41 1.39 -12.33
CA GLU A 799 27.45 0.29 -12.19
C GLU A 799 27.19 -0.38 -13.55
N ALA A 800 26.81 -1.67 -13.51
CA ALA A 800 26.45 -2.42 -14.71
C ALA A 800 25.13 -1.93 -15.34
N GLU A 801 24.21 -1.47 -14.50
CA GLU A 801 22.93 -0.94 -14.96
C GLU A 801 23.10 0.51 -15.42
N THR A 802 22.50 0.83 -16.56
CA THR A 802 22.54 2.17 -17.14
C THR A 802 21.13 2.71 -17.34
N GLY A 803 21.00 4.02 -17.28
CA GLY A 803 19.81 4.73 -17.70
C GLY A 803 19.88 5.05 -19.19
N SER A 804 18.74 5.38 -19.77
CA SER A 804 18.69 5.94 -21.12
C SER A 804 17.62 7.00 -21.25
N SER A 805 17.88 7.92 -22.18
CA SER A 805 16.95 8.93 -22.63
C SER A 805 16.27 8.46 -23.92
N VAL A 806 15.07 7.90 -23.82
CA VAL A 806 14.34 7.35 -24.97
C VAL A 806 13.43 8.44 -25.57
N PHE A 807 13.97 9.31 -26.42
CA PHE A 807 13.13 10.27 -27.17
C PHE A 807 12.57 9.62 -28.45
N GLY A 808 11.32 9.95 -28.81
CA GLY A 808 10.56 9.27 -29.88
C GLY A 808 11.14 9.45 -31.30
N ARG A 809 12.08 10.37 -31.49
CA ARG A 809 12.86 10.50 -32.74
C ARG A 809 14.27 9.96 -32.55
N SER A 810 14.81 9.31 -33.59
CA SER A 810 16.16 8.71 -33.65
C SER A 810 17.34 9.68 -33.41
N ASN A 811 17.07 10.97 -33.17
CA ASN A 811 18.04 12.03 -32.96
C ASN A 811 18.01 12.55 -31.52
N SER A 812 17.75 11.70 -30.52
CA SER A 812 17.99 12.09 -29.13
C SER A 812 19.43 12.57 -28.99
N ILE A 813 19.62 13.84 -28.62
CA ILE A 813 20.93 14.39 -28.24
C ILE A 813 21.45 13.75 -26.95
N TYR A 814 20.55 13.12 -26.17
CA TYR A 814 20.85 12.46 -24.91
C TYR A 814 20.98 10.95 -25.14
N GLY A 815 22.11 10.38 -24.69
CA GLY A 815 22.42 8.97 -24.89
C GLY A 815 22.21 8.14 -23.63
N ILE A 816 23.31 7.56 -23.14
CA ILE A 816 23.32 6.62 -22.02
C ILE A 816 23.69 7.39 -20.75
N THR A 817 22.97 7.10 -19.67
CA THR A 817 23.31 7.56 -18.33
C THR A 817 24.06 6.46 -17.59
N SER A 818 25.26 6.76 -17.09
CA SER A 818 26.07 5.85 -16.26
C SER A 818 26.19 6.41 -14.84
N TYR A 819 26.23 5.52 -13.85
CA TYR A 819 26.25 5.86 -12.44
C TYR A 819 27.50 5.29 -11.78
N PHE A 820 28.27 6.14 -11.09
CA PHE A 820 29.53 5.78 -10.43
C PHE A 820 29.38 5.95 -8.91
N PRO A 821 29.06 4.88 -8.17
CA PRO A 821 28.89 4.94 -6.72
C PRO A 821 30.23 5.13 -6.01
N PHE A 822 30.20 5.82 -4.87
CA PHE A 822 31.36 6.00 -4.01
C PHE A 822 30.97 6.05 -2.53
N SER A 823 31.94 5.67 -1.68
CA SER A 823 31.86 5.75 -0.24
C SER A 823 33.24 6.10 0.30
N LEU A 824 33.36 7.24 0.97
CA LEU A 824 34.60 7.77 1.53
C LEU A 824 34.48 7.84 3.06
N SER A 825 35.56 7.56 3.79
CA SER A 825 35.54 7.47 5.25
C SER A 825 36.73 8.13 5.93
N GLY A 826 36.56 8.43 7.22
CA GLY A 826 37.66 8.74 8.13
C GLY A 826 38.21 10.17 7.99
N PRO A 827 39.50 10.40 8.33
CA PRO A 827 40.10 11.75 8.37
C PRO A 827 40.08 12.51 7.04
N THR A 828 39.87 11.79 5.93
CA THR A 828 39.98 12.31 4.57
C THR A 828 38.88 13.32 4.22
N ILE A 829 37.71 13.22 4.87
CA ILE A 829 36.50 14.01 4.57
C ILE A 829 36.19 15.07 5.63
N HIS A 830 36.92 15.06 6.75
CA HIS A 830 36.78 16.06 7.83
C HIS A 830 37.16 17.45 7.33
N GLY A 831 36.32 18.45 7.63
CA GLY A 831 36.54 19.84 7.24
C GLY A 831 36.51 20.09 5.73
N ALA A 832 36.12 19.10 4.91
CA ALA A 832 36.00 19.28 3.47
C ALA A 832 34.86 20.25 3.14
N THR A 833 35.12 21.14 2.17
CA THR A 833 34.16 22.13 1.65
C THR A 833 33.76 21.86 0.20
N SER A 834 34.48 20.97 -0.48
CA SER A 834 34.20 20.53 -1.84
C SER A 834 34.92 19.22 -2.16
N PHE A 835 34.48 18.56 -3.23
CA PHE A 835 35.22 17.48 -3.89
C PHE A 835 35.28 17.74 -5.40
N LEU A 836 36.30 17.18 -6.06
CA LEU A 836 36.51 17.27 -7.51
C LEU A 836 36.21 15.93 -8.15
N VAL A 837 35.61 15.95 -9.34
CA VAL A 837 35.45 14.76 -10.18
C VAL A 837 36.11 14.99 -11.53
N TYR A 838 36.90 14.02 -12.00
CA TYR A 838 37.53 14.05 -13.33
C TYR A 838 37.79 12.65 -13.86
N GLY A 839 38.03 12.52 -15.16
CA GLY A 839 38.34 11.23 -15.79
C GLY A 839 38.51 11.33 -17.29
N PRO A 840 38.67 10.20 -18.00
CA PRO A 840 38.74 10.20 -19.46
C PRO A 840 37.51 10.88 -20.08
N GLY A 841 37.72 11.96 -20.84
CA GLY A 841 36.64 12.71 -21.49
C GLY A 841 35.86 13.67 -20.56
N ILE A 842 36.23 13.75 -19.27
CA ILE A 842 35.56 14.60 -18.28
C ILE A 842 36.57 15.57 -17.65
N SER A 843 36.35 16.87 -17.86
CA SER A 843 37.14 17.93 -17.23
C SER A 843 36.94 17.98 -15.71
N GLU A 844 37.95 18.45 -14.98
CA GLU A 844 37.90 18.60 -13.53
C GLU A 844 36.74 19.51 -13.11
N SER A 845 35.78 18.91 -12.40
CA SER A 845 34.51 19.52 -12.03
C SER A 845 34.38 19.59 -10.51
N PRO A 846 34.28 20.80 -9.90
CA PRO A 846 34.15 20.97 -8.45
C PRO A 846 32.69 20.92 -7.99
N PHE A 847 32.44 20.24 -6.87
CA PHE A 847 31.14 20.19 -6.21
C PHE A 847 31.26 20.62 -4.75
N PRO A 848 30.53 21.67 -4.31
CA PRO A 848 30.58 22.14 -2.93
C PRO A 848 29.89 21.14 -1.99
N ILE A 849 30.40 21.00 -0.76
CA ILE A 849 29.79 20.23 0.33
C ILE A 849 29.97 20.99 1.65
N THR A 850 29.12 20.73 2.63
CA THR A 850 29.26 21.31 3.97
C THR A 850 29.39 20.21 5.01
N SER A 851 30.49 20.24 5.76
CA SER A 851 30.73 19.35 6.90
C SER A 851 30.43 20.03 8.23
N GLN A 852 30.01 21.30 8.27
CA GLN A 852 29.83 22.00 9.56
C GLN A 852 28.51 21.67 10.26
N ALA A 853 27.47 21.45 9.46
CA ALA A 853 26.12 21.10 9.89
C ALA A 853 25.41 20.39 8.73
N PHE A 854 24.87 19.20 8.95
CA PHE A 854 24.19 18.42 7.92
C PHE A 854 23.11 17.51 8.51
N PHE A 855 22.08 17.21 7.73
CA PHE A 855 21.11 16.18 8.08
C PHE A 855 21.79 14.81 8.11
N VAL A 856 21.54 14.01 9.14
CA VAL A 856 21.98 12.62 9.22
C VAL A 856 20.90 11.74 8.62
N PRO A 857 21.05 11.23 7.38
CA PRO A 857 19.94 10.61 6.66
C PRO A 857 19.48 9.29 7.26
N SER A 858 20.41 8.47 7.77
CA SER A 858 20.12 7.25 8.53
C SER A 858 19.27 7.49 9.79
N LEU A 859 19.24 8.73 10.30
CA LEU A 859 18.51 9.14 11.50
C LEU A 859 17.41 10.17 11.22
N THR A 860 17.08 10.41 9.94
CA THR A 860 16.03 11.36 9.51
C THR A 860 14.93 10.63 8.74
N ALA A 861 13.93 10.16 9.49
CA ALA A 861 12.72 9.42 9.11
C ALA A 861 11.47 10.28 8.80
N LEU A 862 10.71 10.00 7.73
CA LEU A 862 9.26 10.26 7.72
C LEU A 862 8.50 8.92 7.75
N GLU A 863 7.73 8.68 8.82
CA GLU A 863 6.88 7.49 9.00
C GLU A 863 5.42 7.90 9.21
N GLY A 864 4.59 7.69 8.19
CA GLY A 864 3.21 8.21 8.18
C GLY A 864 3.21 9.74 8.18
N SER A 865 2.73 10.36 9.26
CA SER A 865 2.79 11.81 9.49
C SER A 865 3.86 12.21 10.50
N SER A 866 4.56 11.26 11.13
CA SER A 866 5.61 11.55 12.10
C SER A 866 6.95 11.74 11.40
N ILE A 867 7.57 12.89 11.59
CA ILE A 867 8.89 13.19 11.02
C ILE A 867 9.91 13.38 12.14
N ASN A 868 10.93 12.54 12.10
CA ASN A 868 12.11 12.61 12.94
C ASN A 868 13.23 13.23 12.11
N VAL A 869 13.85 14.29 12.65
CA VAL A 869 14.98 14.97 12.03
C VAL A 869 16.17 14.92 12.96
N THR A 870 17.31 14.49 12.42
CA THR A 870 18.60 14.54 13.12
C THR A 870 19.61 15.33 12.31
N ILE A 871 20.26 16.29 12.95
CA ILE A 871 21.30 17.14 12.35
C ILE A 871 22.58 16.97 13.16
N ALA A 872 23.70 16.71 12.50
CA ALA A 872 25.01 16.72 13.12
C ALA A 872 25.61 18.12 12.99
N ILE A 873 26.12 18.70 14.08
CA ILE A 873 26.82 19.99 14.09
C ILE A 873 28.17 19.88 14.79
N THR A 874 29.14 20.68 14.35
CA THR A 874 30.43 20.80 15.05
C THR A 874 30.28 21.63 16.35
N ASP A 875 31.09 21.32 17.37
CA ASP A 875 31.03 21.87 18.74
C ASP A 875 31.11 23.42 18.85
N SER A 876 31.44 24.13 17.76
CA SER A 876 31.45 25.59 17.71
C SER A 876 30.05 26.24 17.69
N LYS A 877 28.97 25.46 17.50
CA LYS A 877 27.58 25.93 17.39
C LYS A 877 26.68 25.24 18.43
N SER A 878 25.68 25.96 18.95
CA SER A 878 24.69 25.39 19.88
C SER A 878 23.46 24.89 19.11
N CYS A 879 22.92 23.72 19.48
CA CYS A 879 21.64 23.23 18.93
C CYS A 879 20.49 24.23 19.14
N SER A 880 20.55 25.07 20.19
CA SER A 880 19.55 26.10 20.47
C SER A 880 19.42 27.17 19.39
N ASP A 881 20.46 27.36 18.57
CA ASP A 881 20.48 28.36 17.51
C ASP A 881 19.96 27.81 16.17
N LEU A 882 19.63 26.52 16.12
CA LEU A 882 19.22 25.81 14.93
C LEU A 882 17.70 25.61 14.88
N ALA A 883 17.12 25.83 13.71
CA ALA A 883 15.73 25.54 13.40
C ALA A 883 15.66 24.69 12.14
N VAL A 884 14.64 23.83 12.05
CA VAL A 884 14.36 23.06 10.83
C VAL A 884 13.04 23.52 10.26
N ARG A 885 13.04 23.89 8.97
CA ARG A 885 11.84 24.20 8.21
C ARG A 885 11.46 22.99 7.36
N LEU A 886 10.22 22.53 7.50
CA LEU A 886 9.64 21.43 6.75
C LEU A 886 8.60 21.99 5.78
N ALA A 887 8.57 21.47 4.55
CA ALA A 887 7.58 21.78 3.55
C ALA A 887 6.97 20.48 3.00
N ALA A 888 5.68 20.26 3.23
CA ALA A 888 5.00 19.00 2.90
C ALA A 888 3.69 19.23 2.11
N PRO A 889 3.42 18.44 1.06
CA PRO A 889 2.16 18.49 0.30
C PRO A 889 1.04 17.73 1.00
N PHE A 890 -0.13 18.35 1.17
CA PHE A 890 -1.33 17.72 1.73
C PHE A 890 -2.54 17.83 0.81
N VAL A 891 -3.50 16.92 0.95
CA VAL A 891 -4.78 17.01 0.23
C VAL A 891 -5.45 18.35 0.55
N GLN A 892 -5.90 19.04 -0.50
CA GLN A 892 -6.65 20.28 -0.39
C GLN A 892 -8.11 20.04 -0.76
N HIS A 893 -9.04 20.54 0.07
CA HIS A 893 -10.46 20.46 -0.24
C HIS A 893 -10.81 21.31 -1.47
N GLY A 894 -11.63 20.73 -2.35
CA GLY A 894 -12.15 21.41 -3.53
C GLY A 894 -11.26 21.32 -4.77
N THR A 895 -10.04 20.79 -4.67
CA THR A 895 -9.14 20.57 -5.81
C THR A 895 -8.51 19.18 -5.80
N LEU A 896 -8.07 18.71 -6.96
CA LEU A 896 -7.26 17.51 -7.10
C LEU A 896 -5.76 17.75 -6.78
N ALA A 897 -5.31 19.01 -6.81
CA ALA A 897 -3.94 19.41 -6.49
C ALA A 897 -3.71 19.47 -4.97
N PRO A 898 -2.57 18.98 -4.46
CA PRO A 898 -2.24 19.14 -3.05
C PRO A 898 -1.73 20.55 -2.74
N LYS A 899 -1.84 20.97 -1.47
CA LYS A 899 -1.30 22.25 -0.96
C LYS A 899 -0.01 22.02 -0.18
N ILE A 900 1.01 22.83 -0.42
CA ILE A 900 2.23 22.84 0.40
C ILE A 900 1.95 23.55 1.73
N HIS A 901 2.29 22.89 2.83
CA HIS A 901 2.28 23.47 4.17
C HIS A 901 3.69 23.54 4.74
N GLU A 902 4.09 24.74 5.20
CA GLU A 902 5.37 24.96 5.86
C GLU A 902 5.21 24.91 7.38
N THR A 903 6.15 24.25 8.06
CA THR A 903 6.20 24.20 9.53
C THR A 903 7.64 24.28 10.01
N SER A 904 7.89 25.04 11.07
CA SER A 904 9.21 25.13 11.70
C SER A 904 9.25 24.34 12.99
N ILE A 905 10.35 23.61 13.22
CA ILE A 905 10.61 22.87 14.45
C ILE A 905 11.91 23.34 15.09
N ALA A 906 11.91 23.45 16.41
CA ALA A 906 13.12 23.66 17.19
C ALA A 906 13.82 22.30 17.41
N VAL A 907 15.14 22.31 17.40
CA VAL A 907 15.93 21.10 17.69
C VAL A 907 16.62 21.21 19.06
N GLY A 908 16.66 20.10 19.78
CA GLY A 908 17.33 19.98 21.07
C GLY A 908 18.66 19.24 20.95
N LYS A 909 19.56 19.45 21.92
CA LYS A 909 20.81 18.68 22.00
C LYS A 909 20.51 17.22 22.33
N ALA A 910 21.01 16.28 21.53
CA ALA A 910 20.95 14.86 21.81
C ALA A 910 22.13 14.40 22.70
N THR A 911 22.00 13.24 23.34
CA THR A 911 22.98 12.69 24.29
C THR A 911 24.27 12.14 23.65
N ALA A 912 24.32 12.00 22.32
CA ALA A 912 25.44 11.38 21.61
C ALA A 912 26.33 12.40 20.91
N VAL A 913 27.65 12.23 21.05
CA VAL A 913 28.68 12.87 20.25
C VAL A 913 29.34 11.79 19.41
N LEU A 914 29.37 11.97 18.08
CA LEU A 914 29.94 11.02 17.13
C LEU A 914 31.01 11.72 16.28
N ASP A 915 32.25 11.22 16.33
CA ASP A 915 33.37 11.75 15.53
C ASP A 915 33.51 13.28 15.57
N ASP A 916 33.42 13.88 16.76
CA ASP A 916 33.45 15.33 17.04
C ASP A 916 32.22 16.15 16.59
N TYR A 917 31.11 15.46 16.27
CA TYR A 917 29.81 16.08 16.00
C TYR A 917 28.85 15.91 17.16
N THR A 918 28.26 17.02 17.61
CA THR A 918 27.09 17.02 18.48
C THR A 918 25.84 16.79 17.62
N LEU A 919 25.04 15.78 17.97
CA LEU A 919 23.76 15.55 17.30
C LEU A 919 22.66 16.44 17.91
N CYS A 920 21.88 17.09 17.04
CA CYS A 920 20.67 17.83 17.40
C CYS A 920 19.46 17.09 16.83
N HIS A 921 18.44 16.91 17.66
CA HIS A 921 17.27 16.11 17.32
C HIS A 921 15.98 16.94 17.42
N GLY A 922 15.08 16.72 16.46
CA GLY A 922 13.75 17.30 16.43
C GLY A 922 12.73 16.26 15.99
N LEU A 923 11.58 16.25 16.66
CA LEU A 923 10.45 15.39 16.32
C LEU A 923 9.22 16.27 16.19
N THR A 924 8.45 16.06 15.11
CA THR A 924 7.12 16.67 14.98
C THR A 924 6.15 15.73 14.28
N VAL A 925 4.87 16.01 14.45
CA VAL A 925 3.79 15.34 13.74
C VAL A 925 3.19 16.33 12.75
N LEU A 926 3.26 15.98 11.47
CA LEU A 926 2.63 16.72 10.40
C LEU A 926 1.09 16.59 10.48
N GLN A 927 0.39 17.53 9.86
CA GLN A 927 -1.08 17.61 9.93
C GLN A 927 -1.78 16.33 9.43
N ASP A 928 -1.23 15.69 8.39
CA ASP A 928 -1.71 14.44 7.80
C ASP A 928 -0.52 13.67 7.17
N VAL A 929 -0.78 12.56 6.48
CA VAL A 929 0.19 11.87 5.64
C VAL A 929 0.44 12.71 4.37
N PRO A 930 1.70 13.11 4.09
CA PRO A 930 2.01 13.87 2.88
C PRO A 930 1.66 13.09 1.62
N THR A 931 1.15 13.78 0.61
CA THR A 931 0.74 13.15 -0.65
C THR A 931 1.88 12.98 -1.65
N GLY A 932 3.05 13.55 -1.35
CA GLY A 932 4.27 13.62 -2.16
C GLY A 932 5.50 13.82 -1.27
N LEU A 933 6.62 14.24 -1.84
CA LEU A 933 7.90 14.35 -1.12
C LEU A 933 7.90 15.51 -0.10
N VAL A 934 8.61 15.32 1.02
CA VAL A 934 8.75 16.36 2.06
C VAL A 934 10.13 16.99 1.99
N GLY A 935 10.18 18.30 1.79
CA GLY A 935 11.41 19.09 1.87
C GLY A 935 11.74 19.45 3.31
N ALA A 936 13.02 19.34 3.69
CA ALA A 936 13.55 19.75 4.99
C ALA A 936 14.76 20.67 4.81
N GLU A 937 14.80 21.79 5.51
CA GLU A 937 15.89 22.76 5.50
C GLU A 937 16.39 23.04 6.91
N ALA A 938 17.71 22.93 7.12
CA ALA A 938 18.36 23.30 8.37
C ALA A 938 18.77 24.77 8.32
N LEU A 939 18.41 25.55 9.35
CA LEU A 939 18.55 27.01 9.39
C LEU A 939 19.27 27.48 10.66
N ILE A 940 20.15 28.47 10.54
CA ILE A 940 20.66 29.27 11.66
C ILE A 940 20.45 30.75 11.35
N ARG A 941 19.74 31.48 12.22
CA ARG A 941 19.44 32.92 12.05
C ARG A 941 18.86 33.29 10.66
N GLY A 942 18.15 32.35 10.02
CA GLY A 942 17.55 32.51 8.69
C GLY A 942 18.44 32.10 7.51
N GLU A 943 19.70 31.72 7.73
CA GLU A 943 20.59 31.18 6.70
C GLU A 943 20.42 29.66 6.57
N VAL A 944 20.21 29.17 5.34
CA VAL A 944 20.10 27.72 5.05
C VAL A 944 21.48 27.08 5.08
N LEU A 945 21.65 26.07 5.92
CA LEU A 945 22.88 25.31 6.07
C LEU A 945 22.89 24.04 5.22
N ASP A 946 21.77 23.32 5.18
CA ASP A 946 21.63 22.06 4.46
C ASP A 946 20.16 21.82 4.04
N LYS A 947 19.95 20.99 3.02
CA LYS A 947 18.62 20.61 2.51
C LYS A 947 18.53 19.11 2.27
N LEU A 948 17.39 18.53 2.62
CA LEU A 948 17.09 17.11 2.47
C LEU A 948 15.66 16.92 1.94
N MET A 949 15.50 16.10 0.89
CA MET A 949 14.19 15.57 0.50
C MET A 949 13.92 14.27 1.27
N VAL A 950 13.11 14.35 2.31
CA VAL A 950 12.79 13.21 3.17
C VAL A 950 11.98 12.18 2.37
N ASN A 951 12.42 10.93 2.41
CA ASN A 951 11.91 9.80 1.63
C ASN A 951 11.95 10.00 0.09
N GLY A 952 12.79 10.91 -0.42
CA GLY A 952 12.94 11.21 -1.85
C GLY A 952 13.42 10.06 -2.73
N GLY A 953 13.96 8.99 -2.15
CA GLY A 953 14.59 7.86 -2.83
C GLY A 953 13.67 6.89 -3.58
N VAL A 954 12.35 7.11 -3.58
CA VAL A 954 11.38 6.14 -4.17
C VAL A 954 11.08 6.44 -5.65
N ALA A 955 11.43 7.62 -6.16
CA ALA A 955 11.25 8.00 -7.58
C ALA A 955 12.56 7.91 -8.39
N GLY A 956 13.32 6.83 -8.22
CA GLY A 956 14.59 6.65 -8.95
C GLY A 956 15.73 7.56 -8.47
N TRP A 957 15.73 7.95 -7.19
CA TRP A 957 16.88 8.60 -6.55
C TRP A 957 17.69 7.60 -5.72
#